data_AF-A0A2K9AU63-F1
#
_entry.id   AF-A0A2K9AU63-F1
#
_cell.length_a   1.000
_cell.length_b   1.000
_cell.length_c   1.000
_cell.angle_alpha   90.00
_cell.angle_beta   90.00
_cell.angle_gamma   90.00
#
_symmetry.space_group_name_H-M   'P 1'
#
loop_
_entity.id
_entity.type
_entity.pdbx_description
1 polymer ?
#
loop_
_entity_poly.entity_id
_entity_poly.type
_entity_poly.pdbx_seq_one_letter_code
_entity_poly.pdbx_strand_id
1 'polypeptide(L)'
;MSTNEQLAWDFDDGDAAEVRPDEGVTRFAPGSEQWVAALDATDDDAMRLDRLDVNTLNAEVAARLWARVAAWVEADQIAYYIDDAPVSSDAAYDARLRCLQKLEAAFPSLDNPQSPTHRVGGSFSNDFTSVRHPSRMMSLDDVFSIEELKDWYDSVIRDLDWPDGKPLPMSCEVKIDGLALNLIYRGGVLEQGLTRGDGVTGEDITLNVRTIGSIPAQLGGPKEDIPDFVEIRGEVFMRWDDFHTLNNEQEDAGRALFANPRNAAAGSLRQKDPRITATRRLSFYAHGLGQLTWGPDHPRGTHDVIADQSQAYDLYAKWGVPVSPHNRSVTSFHEILDMIDYYGEHRGDIEHALDGIVVKVDDLGLQRTLGATSRAPRWAIAYKYPPEEVNTELLNITVQVGRTGRVTPVAVLKPVYVAGSTVARTTLHNGFEVKRKGILIGDTVVVRKAGDVIPELVGPVLERRKGRESELREFVMPEFCPSCGAKLAPAKEGDKDIRCPNVESCPAQLTERVISLGSRKAFDIEHLGEQSAIALTNPEENRPDSVATYAPNITEILVAPGEEPDPYEPAPGLALPAVQRPVLSNESGLFALTAVDLRDVQVWREAAIVEVHEVVDANGKKKKVRKRVGGSGLWHQVPAFWTAPTAAKRLTAKQLAERAQVATATAAEEGIGPAVVQSARGSASGIRPGSSGEAAVLPDAKPAFVASRYPEYDVPADAVIVRVDHKTTRTGVTDVPVYIRPGENTRKMFDEMDKARHADLWRVLVALSIRRLGPPTARLIASAMGSLGAIENATVEDLTAIDGVGPEIAESVVNWFAAAREPGDWRGETLRAWQAAGVGVDVAETSTLPQTLAGKTVVVTGSLEGYSRDSAKEAIIERGGKAAGSVSKKTDYVVVGENAGSKAAKAEELGIPMLNEAQFAQLLENGSI
;
A
#
# COMPACT_ATOMS: atom_id res chain seq x y z
N MET A 1 18.08 -56.48 -2.65
CA MET A 1 19.28 -57.22 -3.09
C MET A 1 19.33 -57.15 -4.61
N SER A 2 20.54 -56.99 -5.15
CA SER A 2 20.95 -57.08 -6.57
C SER A 2 20.83 -55.86 -7.49
N THR A 3 21.89 -55.04 -7.46
CA THR A 3 22.87 -54.73 -8.54
C THR A 3 22.42 -54.35 -9.96
N ASN A 4 22.80 -53.12 -10.35
CA ASN A 4 23.58 -52.67 -11.53
C ASN A 4 23.52 -53.46 -12.85
N GLU A 5 23.28 -52.74 -13.95
CA GLU A 5 24.07 -52.89 -15.20
C GLU A 5 23.96 -51.65 -16.12
N GLN A 6 25.13 -51.18 -16.56
CA GLN A 6 25.36 -50.24 -17.67
C GLN A 6 25.13 -50.95 -19.01
N LEU A 7 24.75 -50.23 -20.07
CA LEU A 7 25.04 -50.64 -21.45
C LEU A 7 25.19 -49.41 -22.37
N ALA A 8 26.33 -49.37 -23.04
CA ALA A 8 26.78 -48.43 -24.06
C ALA A 8 26.28 -48.81 -25.45
N TRP A 9 26.10 -47.84 -26.36
CA TRP A 9 26.01 -48.06 -27.81
C TRP A 9 26.90 -47.05 -28.55
N ASP A 10 27.88 -47.60 -29.28
CA ASP A 10 28.68 -46.95 -30.33
C ASP A 10 27.81 -46.54 -31.53
N PHE A 11 28.21 -45.51 -32.31
CA PHE A 11 28.26 -45.56 -33.78
C PHE A 11 29.05 -44.38 -34.40
N ASP A 12 30.10 -44.78 -35.13
CA ASP A 12 30.76 -44.23 -36.34
C ASP A 12 31.25 -42.77 -36.47
N ASP A 13 32.57 -42.69 -36.64
CA ASP A 13 33.34 -41.58 -37.23
C ASP A 13 33.04 -41.43 -38.74
N GLY A 14 32.72 -40.21 -39.16
CA GLY A 14 32.60 -39.84 -40.57
C GLY A 14 32.91 -38.36 -40.78
N ASP A 15 34.06 -38.10 -41.40
CA ASP A 15 34.57 -36.84 -41.93
C ASP A 15 34.70 -35.64 -40.98
N ALA A 16 35.94 -35.47 -40.49
CA ALA A 16 36.49 -34.22 -40.01
C ALA A 16 36.49 -33.17 -41.14
N ALA A 17 35.34 -32.52 -41.35
CA ALA A 17 35.29 -31.21 -41.97
C ALA A 17 35.82 -30.19 -40.94
N GLU A 18 36.88 -29.48 -41.31
CA GLU A 18 37.48 -28.40 -40.54
C GLU A 18 36.40 -27.49 -39.92
N VAL A 19 36.28 -27.51 -38.59
CA VAL A 19 35.58 -26.47 -37.84
C VAL A 19 36.37 -25.18 -38.07
N ARG A 20 35.87 -24.35 -39.00
CA ARG A 20 36.31 -22.95 -39.09
C ARG A 20 35.97 -22.28 -37.75
N PRO A 21 36.91 -21.58 -37.10
CA PRO A 21 36.59 -20.83 -35.89
C PRO A 21 35.54 -19.76 -36.24
N ASP A 22 34.49 -19.70 -35.42
CA ASP A 22 33.42 -18.72 -35.54
C ASP A 22 33.97 -17.30 -35.31
N GLU A 23 34.20 -16.54 -36.39
CA GLU A 23 34.63 -15.14 -36.34
C GLU A 23 33.47 -14.18 -36.00
N GLY A 24 32.48 -14.63 -35.20
CA GLY A 24 31.17 -14.01 -35.00
C GLY A 24 31.19 -12.51 -34.62
N VAL A 25 31.75 -12.17 -33.45
CA VAL A 25 31.88 -10.78 -32.95
C VAL A 25 33.18 -10.11 -33.44
N THR A 26 34.24 -10.90 -33.66
CA THR A 26 35.59 -10.39 -33.97
C THR A 26 35.73 -9.78 -35.36
N ARG A 27 34.80 -10.07 -36.27
CA ARG A 27 34.74 -9.48 -37.62
C ARG A 27 34.24 -8.03 -37.64
N PHE A 28 33.59 -7.57 -36.58
CA PHE A 28 33.04 -6.21 -36.49
C PHE A 28 33.99 -5.30 -35.71
N ALA A 29 34.08 -4.03 -36.12
CA ALA A 29 34.86 -3.04 -35.40
C ALA A 29 34.25 -2.83 -33.99
N PRO A 30 35.05 -2.93 -32.90
CA PRO A 30 34.57 -2.70 -31.54
C PRO A 30 33.85 -1.35 -31.42
N GLY A 31 32.66 -1.34 -30.83
CA GLY A 31 31.84 -0.14 -30.70
C GLY A 31 31.02 0.24 -31.94
N SER A 32 31.08 -0.52 -33.04
CA SER A 32 30.11 -0.37 -34.13
C SER A 32 28.74 -0.94 -33.75
N GLU A 33 27.68 -0.47 -34.41
CA GLU A 33 26.31 -0.96 -34.20
C GLU A 33 26.20 -2.48 -34.43
N GLN A 34 26.89 -2.99 -35.45
CA GLN A 34 26.94 -4.41 -35.78
C GLN A 34 27.68 -5.22 -34.71
N TRP A 35 28.72 -4.64 -34.10
CA TRP A 35 29.43 -5.25 -32.99
C TRP A 35 28.56 -5.32 -31.73
N VAL A 36 27.88 -4.22 -31.36
CA VAL A 36 26.95 -4.19 -30.21
C VAL A 36 25.78 -5.16 -30.41
N ALA A 37 25.27 -5.31 -31.64
CA ALA A 37 24.22 -6.25 -31.97
C ALA A 37 24.67 -7.72 -31.82
N ALA A 38 25.94 -8.01 -32.12
CA ALA A 38 26.50 -9.36 -32.11
C ALA A 38 27.01 -9.83 -30.74
N LEU A 39 27.12 -8.94 -29.74
CA LEU A 39 27.51 -9.34 -28.37
C LEU A 39 26.45 -10.25 -27.75
N ASP A 40 26.89 -11.18 -26.91
CA ASP A 40 26.03 -12.03 -26.08
C ASP A 40 26.37 -11.88 -24.59
N ALA A 41 25.52 -12.45 -23.71
CA ALA A 41 25.71 -12.45 -22.27
C ALA A 41 26.82 -13.41 -21.78
N THR A 42 27.85 -13.65 -22.60
CA THR A 42 28.96 -14.56 -22.29
C THR A 42 30.05 -13.87 -21.48
N ASP A 43 30.86 -14.66 -20.77
CA ASP A 43 32.03 -14.16 -20.03
C ASP A 43 33.06 -13.55 -20.99
N ASP A 44 33.25 -14.15 -22.17
CA ASP A 44 34.19 -13.65 -23.18
C ASP A 44 33.78 -12.27 -23.71
N ASP A 45 32.49 -12.05 -23.96
CA ASP A 45 31.98 -10.74 -24.39
C ASP A 45 32.03 -9.70 -23.27
N ALA A 46 31.80 -10.10 -22.02
CA ALA A 46 32.02 -9.22 -20.87
C ALA A 46 33.48 -8.73 -20.82
N MET A 47 34.45 -9.61 -21.08
CA MET A 47 35.86 -9.23 -21.15
C MET A 47 36.17 -8.30 -22.34
N ARG A 48 35.44 -8.42 -23.45
CA ARG A 48 35.56 -7.49 -24.59
C ARG A 48 35.00 -6.11 -24.24
N LEU A 49 33.90 -6.04 -23.51
CA LEU A 49 33.31 -4.79 -23.02
C LEU A 49 34.26 -3.99 -22.12
N ASP A 50 35.02 -4.66 -21.25
CA ASP A 50 35.94 -3.97 -20.34
C ASP A 50 37.07 -3.24 -21.09
N ARG A 51 37.43 -3.73 -22.28
CA ARG A 51 38.47 -3.17 -23.16
C ARG A 51 37.95 -2.12 -24.14
N LEU A 52 36.63 -1.92 -24.22
CA LEU A 52 36.02 -0.96 -25.13
C LEU A 52 36.29 0.47 -24.67
N ASP A 53 36.75 1.33 -25.58
CA ASP A 53 36.79 2.78 -25.36
C ASP A 53 35.44 3.41 -25.71
N VAL A 54 34.62 3.62 -24.67
CA VAL A 54 33.26 4.15 -24.79
C VAL A 54 33.20 5.57 -25.36
N ASN A 55 34.29 6.34 -25.31
CA ASN A 55 34.33 7.72 -25.82
C ASN A 55 34.31 7.78 -27.36
N THR A 56 34.56 6.65 -28.02
CA THR A 56 34.51 6.53 -29.48
C THR A 56 33.10 6.27 -30.02
N LEU A 57 32.14 6.03 -29.13
CA LEU A 57 30.74 5.74 -29.48
C LEU A 57 29.96 7.02 -29.79
N ASN A 58 28.92 6.91 -30.61
CA ASN A 58 27.89 7.93 -30.70
C ASN A 58 26.78 7.67 -29.66
N ALA A 59 25.93 8.66 -29.39
CA ALA A 59 24.90 8.57 -28.35
C ALA A 59 23.89 7.44 -28.56
N GLU A 60 23.56 7.11 -29.81
CA GLU A 60 22.59 6.06 -30.12
C GLU A 60 23.17 4.65 -29.86
N VAL A 61 24.40 4.40 -30.31
CA VAL A 61 25.09 3.13 -30.06
C VAL A 61 25.39 2.98 -28.57
N ALA A 62 25.75 4.06 -27.88
CA ALA A 62 25.95 4.06 -26.43
C ALA A 62 24.66 3.71 -25.66
N ALA A 63 23.51 4.27 -26.05
CA ALA A 63 22.22 3.96 -25.44
C ALA A 63 21.82 2.49 -25.62
N ARG A 64 21.99 1.95 -26.84
CA ARG A 64 21.70 0.53 -27.14
C ARG A 64 22.63 -0.41 -26.36
N LEU A 65 23.92 -0.08 -26.29
CA LEU A 65 24.87 -0.86 -25.51
C LEU A 65 24.56 -0.80 -24.02
N TRP A 66 24.24 0.39 -23.49
CA TRP A 66 23.85 0.59 -22.10
C TRP A 66 22.64 -0.27 -21.74
N ALA A 67 21.57 -0.25 -22.54
CA ALA A 67 20.35 -1.02 -22.28
C ALA A 67 20.64 -2.54 -22.21
N ARG A 68 21.48 -3.06 -23.11
CA ARG A 68 21.88 -4.48 -23.10
C ARG A 68 22.68 -4.84 -21.87
N VAL A 69 23.73 -4.06 -21.57
CA VAL A 69 24.62 -4.35 -20.45
C VAL A 69 23.88 -4.20 -19.11
N ALA A 70 22.96 -3.22 -19.00
CA ALA A 70 22.11 -3.03 -17.83
C ALA A 70 21.22 -4.28 -17.61
N ALA A 71 20.56 -4.76 -18.67
CA ALA A 71 19.75 -5.97 -18.58
C ALA A 71 20.57 -7.21 -18.14
N TRP A 72 21.80 -7.36 -18.61
CA TRP A 72 22.68 -8.45 -18.20
C TRP A 72 23.14 -8.32 -16.76
N VAL A 73 23.54 -7.13 -16.31
CA VAL A 73 23.92 -6.89 -14.92
C VAL A 73 22.74 -7.15 -13.98
N GLU A 74 21.52 -6.74 -14.35
CA GLU A 74 20.32 -7.05 -13.57
C GLU A 74 20.03 -8.56 -13.55
N ALA A 75 20.15 -9.26 -14.68
CA ALA A 75 19.98 -10.71 -14.73
C ALA A 75 21.02 -11.44 -13.87
N ASP A 76 22.28 -11.01 -13.90
CA ASP A 76 23.35 -11.54 -13.05
C ASP A 76 23.06 -11.29 -11.55
N GLN A 77 22.56 -10.10 -11.21
CA GLN A 77 22.15 -9.77 -9.83
C GLN A 77 20.98 -10.66 -9.36
N ILE A 78 20.01 -10.94 -10.23
CA ILE A 78 18.92 -11.87 -9.92
C ILE A 78 19.48 -13.28 -9.72
N ALA A 79 20.25 -13.80 -10.67
CA ALA A 79 20.83 -15.13 -10.59
C ALA A 79 21.69 -15.33 -9.33
N TYR A 80 22.47 -14.30 -8.94
CA TYR A 80 23.35 -14.34 -7.78
C TYR A 80 22.61 -14.12 -6.45
N TYR A 81 21.80 -13.06 -6.33
CA TYR A 81 21.18 -12.67 -5.05
C TYR A 81 19.79 -13.26 -4.79
N ILE A 82 19.06 -13.68 -5.83
CA ILE A 82 17.69 -14.21 -5.76
C ILE A 82 17.69 -15.73 -5.92
N ASP A 83 18.27 -16.22 -7.02
CA ASP A 83 18.18 -17.64 -7.40
C ASP A 83 19.27 -18.52 -6.77
N ASP A 84 20.29 -17.91 -6.14
CA ASP A 84 21.49 -18.58 -5.61
C ASP A 84 22.17 -19.50 -6.66
N ALA A 85 22.08 -19.09 -7.93
CA ALA A 85 22.50 -19.85 -9.11
C ALA A 85 23.18 -18.92 -10.13
N PRO A 86 24.35 -18.34 -9.82
CA PRO A 86 25.03 -17.39 -10.70
C PRO A 86 25.35 -17.99 -12.07
N VAL A 87 24.94 -17.30 -13.12
CA VAL A 87 25.12 -17.71 -14.52
C VAL A 87 26.38 -17.12 -15.18
N SER A 88 27.00 -16.12 -14.53
CA SER A 88 28.19 -15.42 -15.00
C SER A 88 29.28 -15.45 -13.93
N SER A 89 30.55 -15.44 -14.31
CA SER A 89 31.63 -15.29 -13.32
C SER A 89 31.67 -13.90 -12.71
N ASP A 90 32.21 -13.78 -11.49
CA ASP A 90 32.43 -12.49 -10.82
C ASP A 90 33.21 -11.51 -11.70
N ALA A 91 34.20 -12.01 -12.47
CA ALA A 91 34.98 -11.20 -13.39
C ALA A 91 34.11 -10.64 -14.54
N ALA A 92 33.21 -11.45 -15.09
CA ALA A 92 32.29 -11.03 -16.15
C ALA A 92 31.26 -10.01 -15.64
N TYR A 93 30.70 -10.24 -14.45
CA TYR A 93 29.81 -9.29 -13.78
C TYR A 93 30.50 -7.94 -13.56
N ASP A 94 31.70 -7.96 -12.97
CA ASP A 94 32.48 -6.76 -12.70
C ASP A 94 32.84 -6.00 -13.98
N ALA A 95 33.13 -6.71 -15.07
CA ALA A 95 33.43 -6.12 -16.37
C ALA A 95 32.22 -5.43 -16.99
N ARG A 96 31.02 -6.03 -16.89
CA ARG A 96 29.76 -5.42 -17.34
C ARG A 96 29.40 -4.19 -16.49
N LEU A 97 29.55 -4.28 -15.17
CA LEU A 97 29.29 -3.16 -14.26
C LEU A 97 30.25 -1.98 -14.51
N ARG A 98 31.54 -2.25 -14.71
CA ARG A 98 32.51 -1.22 -15.12
C ARG A 98 32.16 -0.60 -16.48
N CYS A 99 31.66 -1.39 -17.43
CA CYS A 99 31.23 -0.89 -18.73
C CYS A 99 30.05 0.10 -18.58
N LEU A 100 29.05 -0.22 -17.75
CA LEU A 100 27.93 0.71 -17.46
C LEU A 100 28.43 2.02 -16.84
N GLN A 101 29.28 1.94 -15.82
CA GLN A 101 29.86 3.12 -15.17
C GLN A 101 30.63 4.00 -16.17
N LYS A 102 31.39 3.38 -17.10
CA LYS A 102 32.11 4.10 -18.17
C LYS A 102 31.12 4.78 -19.12
N LEU A 103 30.04 4.10 -19.54
CA LEU A 103 29.01 4.64 -20.43
C LEU A 103 28.27 5.82 -19.79
N GLU A 104 27.89 5.71 -18.53
CA GLU A 104 27.20 6.78 -17.78
C GLU A 104 28.07 8.02 -17.60
N ALA A 105 29.36 7.81 -17.30
CA ALA A 105 30.31 8.90 -17.20
C ALA A 105 30.55 9.63 -18.54
N ALA A 106 30.57 8.89 -19.66
CA ALA A 106 30.77 9.45 -20.99
C ALA A 106 29.49 10.07 -21.59
N PHE A 107 28.32 9.54 -21.23
CA PHE A 107 27.01 9.96 -21.71
C PHE A 107 26.06 10.22 -20.53
N PRO A 108 26.11 11.41 -19.89
CA PRO A 108 25.37 11.70 -18.67
C PRO A 108 23.83 11.56 -18.77
N SER A 109 23.26 11.58 -19.97
CA SER A 109 21.83 11.32 -20.19
C SER A 109 21.43 9.86 -19.92
N LEU A 110 22.39 8.94 -19.88
CA LEU A 110 22.18 7.52 -19.55
C LEU A 110 22.21 7.29 -18.03
N ASP A 111 22.88 8.18 -17.28
CA ASP A 111 22.96 8.12 -15.82
C ASP A 111 21.60 8.53 -15.22
N ASN A 112 20.86 7.54 -14.75
CA ASN A 112 19.54 7.72 -14.16
C ASN A 112 19.41 6.90 -12.87
N PRO A 113 18.52 7.27 -11.94
CA PRO A 113 18.37 6.57 -10.66
C PRO A 113 18.03 5.07 -10.75
N GLN A 114 17.59 4.59 -11.91
CA GLN A 114 17.29 3.17 -12.15
C GLN A 114 18.52 2.36 -12.60
N SER A 115 19.65 3.00 -12.86
CA SER A 115 20.84 2.26 -13.27
C SER A 115 21.27 1.24 -12.21
N PRO A 116 21.66 0.01 -12.62
CA PRO A 116 22.28 -0.95 -11.72
C PRO A 116 23.51 -0.42 -10.98
N THR A 117 24.17 0.62 -11.50
CA THR A 117 25.37 1.23 -10.90
C THR A 117 25.08 2.00 -9.60
N HIS A 118 23.83 2.45 -9.38
CA HIS A 118 23.41 3.13 -8.15
C HIS A 118 22.98 2.17 -7.03
N ARG A 119 22.95 0.85 -7.29
CA ARG A 119 22.48 -0.17 -6.35
C ARG A 119 23.69 -0.92 -5.76
N VAL A 120 23.90 -0.83 -4.45
CA VAL A 120 25.03 -1.50 -3.76
C VAL A 120 24.55 -2.76 -3.03
N GLY A 121 25.15 -3.90 -3.36
CA GLY A 121 25.18 -5.10 -2.50
C GLY A 121 23.85 -5.84 -2.30
N GLY A 122 22.98 -5.90 -3.31
CA GLY A 122 21.71 -6.64 -3.22
C GLY A 122 20.69 -6.02 -2.26
N SER A 123 20.89 -4.75 -1.85
CA SER A 123 19.86 -3.99 -1.13
C SER A 123 18.81 -3.49 -2.11
N PHE A 124 17.62 -4.12 -2.09
CA PHE A 124 16.50 -3.67 -2.90
C PHE A 124 15.92 -2.36 -2.33
N SER A 125 15.63 -1.40 -3.21
CA SER A 125 15.09 -0.08 -2.84
C SER A 125 13.82 -0.20 -1.99
N ASN A 126 13.66 0.71 -1.02
CA ASN A 126 12.48 0.76 -0.17
C ASN A 126 11.26 1.43 -0.82
N ASP A 127 11.43 2.08 -1.97
CA ASP A 127 10.41 2.92 -2.62
C ASP A 127 10.24 2.56 -4.11
N PHE A 128 8.98 2.42 -4.55
CA PHE A 128 8.64 2.28 -5.97
C PHE A 128 8.59 3.65 -6.63
N THR A 129 9.32 3.82 -7.73
CA THR A 129 9.34 5.09 -8.46
C THR A 129 8.06 5.25 -9.28
N SER A 130 7.47 6.43 -9.25
CA SER A 130 6.33 6.76 -10.11
C SER A 130 6.82 7.11 -11.52
N VAL A 131 6.32 6.40 -12.54
CA VAL A 131 6.72 6.52 -13.93
C VAL A 131 5.49 6.73 -14.80
N ARG A 132 5.57 7.71 -15.70
CA ARG A 132 4.49 7.98 -16.66
C ARG A 132 4.44 6.89 -17.73
N HIS A 133 3.25 6.38 -18.03
CA HIS A 133 3.05 5.43 -19.12
C HIS A 133 3.29 6.10 -20.49
N PRO A 134 3.91 5.40 -21.45
CA PRO A 134 4.04 5.89 -22.83
C PRO A 134 2.69 6.18 -23.48
N SER A 135 1.70 5.29 -23.27
CA SER A 135 0.31 5.52 -23.63
C SER A 135 -0.62 5.35 -22.43
N ARG A 136 -1.70 6.14 -22.38
CA ARG A 136 -2.64 6.12 -21.24
C ARG A 136 -3.31 4.75 -21.07
N MET A 137 -3.32 4.23 -19.85
CA MET A 137 -4.11 3.06 -19.47
C MET A 137 -5.49 3.48 -18.98
N MET A 138 -6.54 3.07 -19.68
CA MET A 138 -7.92 3.39 -19.33
C MET A 138 -8.54 2.30 -18.46
N SER A 139 -9.61 2.65 -17.73
CA SER A 139 -10.50 1.65 -17.12
C SER A 139 -11.54 1.21 -18.14
N LEU A 140 -12.25 0.11 -17.84
CA LEU A 140 -13.51 -0.21 -18.52
C LEU A 140 -14.69 0.39 -17.76
N ASP A 141 -15.76 0.69 -18.48
CA ASP A 141 -17.08 0.91 -17.88
C ASP A 141 -17.73 -0.46 -17.60
N ASP A 142 -18.54 -0.51 -16.54
CA ASP A 142 -19.19 -1.72 -16.07
C ASP A 142 -20.69 -1.69 -16.41
N VAL A 143 -21.23 -2.85 -16.80
CA VAL A 143 -22.67 -3.14 -16.86
C VAL A 143 -22.99 -4.33 -15.97
N PHE A 144 -24.18 -4.33 -15.38
CA PHE A 144 -24.58 -5.32 -14.36
C PHE A 144 -25.82 -6.13 -14.76
N SER A 145 -26.34 -5.89 -15.96
CA SER A 145 -27.49 -6.59 -16.52
C SER A 145 -27.31 -6.86 -18.01
N ILE A 146 -28.05 -7.84 -18.52
CA ILE A 146 -28.05 -8.18 -19.94
C ILE A 146 -28.67 -7.05 -20.78
N GLU A 147 -29.65 -6.35 -20.22
CA GLU A 147 -30.29 -5.19 -20.83
C GLU A 147 -29.30 -4.04 -21.02
N GLU A 148 -28.54 -3.68 -19.98
CA GLU A 148 -27.49 -2.65 -20.08
C GLU A 148 -26.40 -3.02 -21.09
N LEU A 149 -26.02 -4.31 -21.13
CA LEU A 149 -25.06 -4.81 -22.12
C LEU A 149 -25.61 -4.71 -23.55
N LYS A 150 -26.91 -5.00 -23.74
CA LYS A 150 -27.58 -4.88 -25.02
C LYS A 150 -27.66 -3.43 -25.48
N ASP A 151 -27.99 -2.52 -24.57
CA ASP A 151 -28.04 -1.08 -24.86
C ASP A 151 -26.67 -0.55 -25.30
N TRP A 152 -25.59 -0.99 -24.64
CA TRP A 152 -24.23 -0.66 -25.08
C TRP A 152 -23.93 -1.22 -26.47
N TYR A 153 -24.23 -2.51 -26.72
CA TYR A 153 -24.01 -3.16 -28.02
C TYR A 153 -24.75 -2.43 -29.16
N ASP A 154 -26.01 -2.07 -28.94
CA ASP A 154 -26.81 -1.32 -29.92
C ASP A 154 -26.28 0.10 -30.12
N SER A 155 -25.76 0.74 -29.07
CA SER A 155 -25.10 2.04 -29.22
C SER A 155 -23.83 1.95 -30.04
N VAL A 156 -23.04 0.88 -29.93
CA VAL A 156 -21.83 0.68 -30.75
C VAL A 156 -22.21 0.52 -32.22
N ILE A 157 -23.22 -0.31 -32.53
CA ILE A 157 -23.73 -0.50 -33.90
C ILE A 157 -24.18 0.84 -34.49
N ARG A 158 -24.98 1.61 -33.74
CA ARG A 158 -25.51 2.90 -34.17
C ARG A 158 -24.40 3.95 -34.37
N ASP A 159 -23.46 4.04 -33.44
CA ASP A 159 -22.38 5.05 -33.50
C ASP A 159 -21.40 4.77 -34.66
N LEU A 160 -21.29 3.51 -35.09
CA LEU A 160 -20.52 3.11 -36.27
C LEU A 160 -21.32 3.17 -37.58
N ASP A 161 -22.62 3.50 -37.54
CA ASP A 161 -23.54 3.36 -38.68
C ASP A 161 -23.42 1.97 -39.34
N TRP A 162 -23.35 0.93 -38.50
CA TRP A 162 -23.02 -0.41 -38.95
C TRP A 162 -24.20 -1.05 -39.69
N PRO A 163 -24.00 -1.65 -40.89
CA PRO A 163 -25.11 -2.15 -41.70
C PRO A 163 -25.93 -3.24 -41.02
N ASP A 164 -27.26 -3.11 -41.10
CA ASP A 164 -28.20 -4.13 -40.62
C ASP A 164 -27.88 -5.51 -41.20
N GLY A 165 -27.76 -6.51 -40.32
CA GLY A 165 -27.49 -7.90 -40.69
C GLY A 165 -26.02 -8.21 -41.04
N LYS A 166 -25.11 -7.23 -41.03
CA LYS A 166 -23.67 -7.48 -41.15
C LYS A 166 -23.08 -7.82 -39.77
N PRO A 167 -22.42 -8.97 -39.57
CA PRO A 167 -21.78 -9.29 -38.30
C PRO A 167 -20.67 -8.28 -37.98
N LEU A 168 -20.58 -7.84 -36.72
CA LEU A 168 -19.53 -6.96 -36.23
C LEU A 168 -18.49 -7.82 -35.49
N PRO A 169 -17.24 -7.94 -35.99
CA PRO A 169 -16.20 -8.69 -35.29
C PRO A 169 -15.87 -8.07 -33.93
N MET A 170 -15.90 -8.90 -32.90
CA MET A 170 -15.64 -8.54 -31.51
C MET A 170 -14.81 -9.66 -30.84
N SER A 171 -14.18 -9.33 -29.72
CA SER A 171 -13.57 -10.30 -28.82
C SER A 171 -14.33 -10.33 -27.49
N CYS A 172 -14.53 -11.53 -26.96
CA CYS A 172 -14.97 -11.75 -25.59
C CYS A 172 -13.87 -12.45 -24.79
N GLU A 173 -13.63 -11.94 -23.59
CA GLU A 173 -12.51 -12.35 -22.75
C GLU A 173 -13.00 -12.50 -21.31
N VAL A 174 -12.46 -13.47 -20.58
CA VAL A 174 -12.72 -13.57 -19.14
C VAL A 174 -12.11 -12.36 -18.42
N LYS A 175 -12.89 -11.71 -17.57
CA LYS A 175 -12.41 -10.57 -16.79
C LYS A 175 -11.65 -11.09 -15.57
N ILE A 176 -10.34 -11.15 -15.69
CA ILE A 176 -9.43 -11.66 -14.66
C ILE A 176 -9.48 -10.74 -13.44
N ASP A 177 -9.69 -11.29 -12.24
CA ASP A 177 -9.67 -10.53 -10.98
C ASP A 177 -8.24 -10.46 -10.42
N GLY A 178 -7.43 -9.58 -11.00
CA GLY A 178 -6.02 -9.42 -10.67
C GLY A 178 -5.57 -7.97 -10.50
N LEU A 179 -4.33 -7.71 -10.94
CA LEU A 179 -3.77 -6.37 -11.05
C LEU A 179 -3.23 -6.09 -12.46
N ALA A 180 -3.76 -5.03 -13.08
CA ALA A 180 -3.31 -4.55 -14.38
C ALA A 180 -1.82 -4.15 -14.36
N LEU A 181 -1.10 -4.64 -15.38
CA LEU A 181 0.32 -4.45 -15.60
C LEU A 181 0.58 -4.02 -17.05
N ASN A 182 1.49 -3.07 -17.24
CA ASN A 182 2.00 -2.66 -18.55
C ASN A 182 3.47 -3.07 -18.66
N LEU A 183 3.78 -3.95 -19.61
CA LEU A 183 5.12 -4.40 -19.94
C LEU A 183 5.66 -3.60 -21.12
N ILE A 184 6.82 -2.98 -20.95
CA ILE A 184 7.48 -2.18 -21.97
C ILE A 184 8.69 -2.94 -22.47
N TYR A 185 8.67 -3.31 -23.75
CA TYR A 185 9.80 -3.95 -24.42
C TYR A 185 10.44 -2.99 -25.41
N ARG A 186 11.77 -2.94 -25.45
CA ARG A 186 12.56 -2.23 -26.46
C ARG A 186 13.53 -3.18 -27.15
N GLY A 187 13.48 -3.22 -28.48
CA GLY A 187 14.25 -4.19 -29.27
C GLY A 187 14.05 -5.63 -28.79
N GLY A 188 12.84 -5.96 -28.34
CA GLY A 188 12.49 -7.26 -27.78
C GLY A 188 12.94 -7.55 -26.35
N VAL A 189 13.65 -6.65 -25.65
CA VAL A 189 14.07 -6.86 -24.26
C VAL A 189 13.10 -6.17 -23.30
N LEU A 190 12.68 -6.86 -22.24
CA LEU A 190 11.84 -6.27 -21.19
C LEU A 190 12.63 -5.17 -20.48
N GLU A 191 12.23 -3.92 -20.72
CA GLU A 191 12.83 -2.72 -20.15
C GLU A 191 12.15 -2.35 -18.84
N GLN A 192 10.81 -2.30 -18.82
CA GLN A 192 10.04 -1.88 -17.64
C GLN A 192 8.74 -2.67 -17.45
N GLY A 193 8.38 -2.89 -16.19
CA GLY A 193 7.06 -3.38 -15.78
C GLY A 193 6.38 -2.37 -14.87
N LEU A 194 5.27 -1.78 -15.32
CA LEU A 194 4.58 -0.69 -14.61
C LEU A 194 3.20 -1.14 -14.13
N THR A 195 2.86 -0.84 -12.87
CA THR A 195 1.46 -0.93 -12.41
C THR A 195 0.61 0.15 -13.09
N ARG A 196 -0.72 0.00 -13.11
CA ARG A 196 -1.61 1.02 -13.73
C ARG A 196 -1.57 2.40 -13.06
N GLY A 197 -1.41 2.45 -11.75
CA GLY A 197 -1.61 3.67 -10.94
C GLY A 197 -2.92 4.41 -11.27
N ASP A 198 -2.81 5.69 -11.65
CA ASP A 198 -3.95 6.54 -12.05
C ASP A 198 -4.32 6.44 -13.55
N GLY A 199 -3.61 5.59 -14.30
CA GLY A 199 -3.75 5.39 -15.74
C GLY A 199 -2.87 6.29 -16.59
N VAL A 200 -2.26 7.33 -16.02
CA VAL A 200 -1.24 8.16 -16.65
C VAL A 200 0.13 7.85 -16.07
N THR A 201 0.20 7.67 -14.75
CA THR A 201 1.40 7.36 -13.99
C THR A 201 1.19 6.09 -13.19
N GLY A 202 2.15 5.17 -13.35
CA GLY A 202 2.23 3.88 -12.67
C GLY A 202 3.43 3.80 -11.73
N GLU A 203 3.48 2.76 -10.92
CA GLU A 203 4.67 2.42 -10.13
C GLU A 203 5.56 1.45 -10.94
N ASP A 204 6.86 1.74 -11.02
CA ASP A 204 7.85 0.83 -11.58
C ASP A 204 8.11 -0.34 -10.62
N ILE A 205 7.77 -1.54 -11.07
CA ILE A 205 7.90 -2.80 -10.34
C ILE A 205 8.69 -3.82 -11.15
N THR A 206 9.59 -3.36 -12.02
CA THR A 206 10.32 -4.19 -12.99
C THR A 206 11.01 -5.39 -12.35
N LEU A 207 11.68 -5.20 -11.21
CA LEU A 207 12.35 -6.29 -10.50
C LEU A 207 11.38 -7.38 -10.02
N ASN A 208 10.19 -6.99 -9.55
CA ASN A 208 9.15 -7.94 -9.15
C ASN A 208 8.58 -8.68 -10.36
N VAL A 209 8.35 -7.97 -11.47
CA VAL A 209 7.84 -8.53 -12.72
C VAL A 209 8.80 -9.56 -13.31
N ARG A 210 10.11 -9.31 -13.26
CA ARG A 210 11.13 -10.27 -13.73
C ARG A 210 11.11 -11.61 -12.97
N THR A 211 10.53 -11.67 -11.77
CA THR A 211 10.38 -12.94 -11.02
C THR A 211 9.18 -13.78 -11.47
N ILE A 212 8.31 -13.25 -12.33
CA ILE A 212 7.15 -13.95 -12.86
C ILE A 212 7.60 -14.80 -14.04
N GLY A 213 7.80 -16.10 -13.81
CA GLY A 213 8.35 -17.01 -14.82
C GLY A 213 7.55 -17.12 -16.13
N SER A 214 6.26 -16.73 -16.14
CA SER A 214 5.46 -16.68 -17.37
C SER A 214 5.71 -15.44 -18.24
N ILE A 215 6.47 -14.45 -17.77
CA ILE A 215 6.77 -13.23 -18.53
C ILE A 215 8.18 -13.37 -19.12
N PRO A 216 8.32 -13.34 -20.46
CA PRO A 216 9.62 -13.50 -21.08
C PRO A 216 10.50 -12.25 -20.86
N ALA A 217 11.74 -12.44 -20.41
CA ALA A 217 12.72 -11.35 -20.32
C ALA A 217 13.12 -10.81 -21.70
N GLN A 218 13.06 -11.66 -22.72
CA GLN A 218 13.27 -11.33 -24.12
C GLN A 218 12.15 -11.97 -24.96
N LEU A 219 11.52 -11.19 -25.83
CA LEU A 219 10.49 -11.68 -26.74
C LEU A 219 11.09 -12.76 -27.66
N GLY A 220 10.37 -13.89 -27.78
CA GLY A 220 10.74 -14.97 -28.68
C GLY A 220 10.42 -14.66 -30.14
N GLY A 221 11.05 -15.38 -31.07
CA GLY A 221 10.80 -15.24 -32.50
C GLY A 221 12.00 -14.70 -33.29
N PRO A 222 11.90 -14.70 -34.63
CA PRO A 222 12.97 -14.22 -35.50
C PRO A 222 13.09 -12.69 -35.43
N LYS A 223 14.29 -12.16 -35.67
CA LYS A 223 14.63 -10.73 -35.44
C LYS A 223 13.70 -9.79 -36.22
N GLU A 224 13.29 -10.18 -37.42
CA GLU A 224 12.36 -9.45 -38.29
C GLU A 224 10.94 -9.29 -37.71
N ASP A 225 10.55 -10.14 -36.74
CA ASP A 225 9.25 -10.11 -36.07
C ASP A 225 9.31 -9.46 -34.68
N ILE A 226 10.46 -8.92 -34.28
CA ILE A 226 10.65 -8.22 -33.01
C ILE A 226 10.53 -6.71 -33.22
N PRO A 227 9.58 -6.02 -32.56
CA PRO A 227 9.45 -4.58 -32.71
C PRO A 227 10.54 -3.80 -31.95
N ASP A 228 10.84 -2.60 -32.43
CA ASP A 228 11.71 -1.65 -31.74
C ASP A 228 11.12 -1.22 -30.40
N PHE A 229 9.79 -1.12 -30.34
CA PHE A 229 9.06 -0.75 -29.14
C PHE A 229 7.69 -1.39 -29.11
N VAL A 230 7.32 -2.03 -27.99
CA VAL A 230 5.95 -2.49 -27.76
C VAL A 230 5.55 -2.38 -26.29
N GLU A 231 4.34 -1.86 -26.07
CA GLU A 231 3.62 -1.94 -24.80
C GLU A 231 2.64 -3.12 -24.80
N ILE A 232 2.86 -4.09 -23.93
CA ILE A 232 1.98 -5.24 -23.75
C ILE A 232 1.26 -5.10 -22.41
N ARG A 233 -0.06 -4.95 -22.45
CA ARG A 233 -0.91 -4.79 -21.29
C ARG A 233 -1.57 -6.12 -20.94
N GLY A 234 -1.61 -6.42 -19.67
CA GLY A 234 -2.20 -7.65 -19.17
C GLY A 234 -2.56 -7.56 -17.70
N GLU A 235 -3.04 -8.68 -17.17
CA GLU A 235 -3.38 -8.82 -15.76
C GLU A 235 -2.40 -9.79 -15.10
N VAL A 236 -1.82 -9.38 -13.98
CA VAL A 236 -1.14 -10.30 -13.05
C VAL A 236 -2.16 -10.89 -12.11
N PHE A 237 -2.17 -12.21 -11.98
CA PHE A 237 -3.12 -12.93 -11.13
C PHE A 237 -2.42 -14.09 -10.40
N MET A 238 -3.15 -14.67 -9.45
CA MET A 238 -2.74 -15.86 -8.72
C MET A 238 -3.72 -16.98 -9.04
N ARG A 239 -3.21 -18.17 -9.39
CA ARG A 239 -4.04 -19.34 -9.64
C ARG A 239 -4.69 -19.80 -8.33
N TRP A 240 -5.83 -20.49 -8.42
CA TRP A 240 -6.52 -21.00 -7.23
C TRP A 240 -5.62 -21.88 -6.37
N ASP A 241 -4.90 -22.83 -6.97
CA ASP A 241 -4.01 -23.74 -6.25
C ASP A 241 -2.87 -23.02 -5.54
N ASP A 242 -2.26 -22.01 -6.19
CA ASP A 242 -1.19 -21.20 -5.60
C ASP A 242 -1.72 -20.30 -4.47
N PHE A 243 -2.92 -19.74 -4.61
CA PHE A 243 -3.59 -18.97 -3.56
C PHE A 243 -3.91 -19.83 -2.33
N HIS A 244 -4.44 -21.03 -2.53
CA HIS A 244 -4.69 -21.97 -1.44
C HIS A 244 -3.39 -22.40 -0.75
N THR A 245 -2.35 -22.69 -1.52
CA THR A 245 -1.02 -23.02 -0.99
C THR A 245 -0.48 -21.88 -0.13
N LEU A 246 -0.52 -20.66 -0.64
CA LEU A 246 -0.04 -19.48 0.07
C LEU A 246 -0.81 -19.24 1.38
N ASN A 247 -2.13 -19.42 1.38
CA ASN A 247 -2.93 -19.26 2.59
C ASN A 247 -2.66 -20.37 3.60
N ASN A 248 -2.45 -21.61 3.17
CA ASN A 248 -2.06 -22.70 4.07
C ASN A 248 -0.70 -22.40 4.74
N GLU A 249 0.27 -21.89 3.99
CA GLU A 249 1.57 -21.46 4.53
C GLU A 249 1.43 -20.30 5.53
N GLN A 250 0.53 -19.34 5.26
CA GLN A 250 0.23 -18.25 6.18
C GLN A 250 -0.45 -18.74 7.46
N GLU A 251 -1.37 -19.71 7.36
CA GLU A 251 -2.02 -20.35 8.49
C GLU A 251 -1.01 -21.10 9.37
N ASP A 252 -0.15 -21.92 8.76
CA ASP A 252 0.92 -22.66 9.44
C ASP A 252 1.91 -21.72 10.13
N ALA A 253 2.15 -20.54 9.55
CA ALA A 253 2.98 -19.49 10.13
C ALA A 253 2.25 -18.60 11.17
N GLY A 254 0.96 -18.83 11.43
CA GLY A 254 0.14 -18.04 12.34
C GLY A 254 -0.09 -16.59 11.91
N ARG A 255 -0.03 -16.31 10.61
CA ARG A 255 -0.21 -14.98 10.01
C ARG A 255 -1.64 -14.81 9.48
N ALA A 256 -2.01 -13.55 9.23
CA ALA A 256 -3.29 -13.25 8.60
C ALA A 256 -3.34 -13.82 7.17
N LEU A 257 -4.46 -14.47 6.85
CA LEU A 257 -4.74 -15.02 5.52
C LEU A 257 -5.09 -13.90 4.54
N PHE A 258 -4.78 -14.12 3.26
CA PHE A 258 -5.23 -13.26 2.19
C PHE A 258 -6.70 -13.49 1.90
N ALA A 259 -7.45 -12.39 1.76
CA ALA A 259 -8.90 -12.42 1.65
C ALA A 259 -9.43 -12.90 0.29
N ASN A 260 -8.69 -12.70 -0.80
CA ASN A 260 -9.03 -13.19 -2.14
C ASN A 260 -7.77 -13.22 -3.03
N PRO A 261 -7.80 -13.93 -4.17
CA PRO A 261 -6.66 -14.01 -5.08
C PRO A 261 -6.18 -12.65 -5.58
N ARG A 262 -7.08 -11.70 -5.84
CA ARG A 262 -6.74 -10.33 -6.27
C ARG A 262 -5.83 -9.60 -5.28
N ASN A 263 -6.22 -9.60 -4.01
CA ASN A 263 -5.47 -8.98 -2.92
C ASN A 263 -4.16 -9.72 -2.67
N ALA A 264 -4.18 -11.05 -2.77
CA ALA A 264 -2.97 -11.86 -2.69
C ALA A 264 -1.99 -11.51 -3.81
N ALA A 265 -2.45 -11.41 -5.06
CA ALA A 265 -1.64 -11.03 -6.21
C ALA A 265 -1.08 -9.61 -6.08
N ALA A 266 -1.93 -8.62 -5.77
CA ALA A 266 -1.50 -7.23 -5.61
C ALA A 266 -0.50 -7.05 -4.45
N GLY A 267 -0.75 -7.71 -3.32
CA GLY A 267 0.17 -7.71 -2.19
C GLY A 267 1.49 -8.42 -2.52
N SER A 268 1.41 -9.53 -3.24
CA SER A 268 2.57 -10.35 -3.63
C SER A 268 3.45 -9.66 -4.67
N LEU A 269 2.88 -8.86 -5.56
CA LEU A 269 3.62 -8.17 -6.61
C LEU A 269 4.33 -6.90 -6.10
N ARG A 270 3.74 -6.22 -5.11
CA ARG A 270 4.26 -4.95 -4.57
C ARG A 270 5.13 -5.19 -3.33
N GLN A 271 6.10 -6.10 -3.45
CA GLN A 271 7.09 -6.37 -2.40
C GLN A 271 8.34 -5.53 -2.62
N LYS A 272 8.87 -4.98 -1.53
CA LYS A 272 10.15 -4.26 -1.54
C LYS A 272 11.31 -5.20 -1.88
N ASP A 273 11.20 -6.46 -1.45
CA ASP A 273 12.14 -7.53 -1.76
C ASP A 273 11.54 -8.45 -2.83
N PRO A 274 12.05 -8.42 -4.08
CA PRO A 274 11.56 -9.26 -5.18
C PRO A 274 11.66 -10.76 -4.90
N ARG A 275 12.55 -11.19 -3.99
CA ARG A 275 12.62 -12.61 -3.58
C ARG A 275 11.33 -13.07 -2.94
N ILE A 276 10.64 -12.17 -2.24
CA ILE A 276 9.31 -12.49 -1.70
C ILE A 276 8.37 -12.73 -2.87
N THR A 277 8.31 -11.84 -3.87
CA THR A 277 7.47 -12.00 -5.06
C THR A 277 7.73 -13.33 -5.79
N ALA A 278 9.01 -13.72 -5.94
CA ALA A 278 9.41 -14.96 -6.58
C ALA A 278 8.78 -16.21 -5.90
N THR A 279 8.65 -16.20 -4.56
CA THR A 279 8.00 -17.30 -3.83
C THR A 279 6.48 -17.39 -4.04
N ARG A 280 5.83 -16.34 -4.56
CA ARG A 280 4.36 -16.22 -4.64
C ARG A 280 3.75 -16.80 -5.91
N ARG A 281 4.56 -17.30 -6.85
CA ARG A 281 4.11 -18.00 -8.07
C ARG A 281 3.02 -17.25 -8.84
N LEU A 282 3.23 -15.96 -9.06
CA LEU A 282 2.30 -15.16 -9.83
C LEU A 282 2.28 -15.62 -11.30
N SER A 283 1.14 -15.42 -11.96
CA SER A 283 0.93 -15.67 -13.38
C SER A 283 0.49 -14.38 -14.09
N PHE A 284 0.66 -14.33 -15.40
CA PHE A 284 0.29 -13.18 -16.23
C PHE A 284 -0.47 -13.65 -17.48
N TYR A 285 -1.46 -12.88 -17.91
CA TYR A 285 -2.05 -12.99 -19.24
C TYR A 285 -2.17 -11.62 -19.91
N ALA A 286 -1.70 -11.52 -21.15
CA ALA A 286 -1.86 -10.35 -21.98
C ALA A 286 -3.30 -10.22 -22.51
N HIS A 287 -3.85 -9.00 -22.49
CA HIS A 287 -5.21 -8.71 -22.93
C HIS A 287 -5.33 -7.37 -23.68
N GLY A 288 -4.23 -6.68 -23.97
CA GLY A 288 -4.30 -5.38 -24.63
C GLY A 288 -2.96 -4.91 -25.18
N LEU A 289 -3.04 -4.16 -26.27
CA LEU A 289 -1.90 -3.52 -26.92
C LEU A 289 -1.86 -2.03 -26.55
N GLY A 290 -0.70 -1.52 -26.14
CA GLY A 290 -0.44 -0.08 -26.05
C GLY A 290 0.12 0.45 -27.37
N GLN A 291 1.20 1.20 -27.32
CA GLN A 291 1.93 1.63 -28.51
C GLN A 291 2.83 0.49 -29.04
N LEU A 292 2.86 0.35 -30.37
CA LEU A 292 3.71 -0.57 -31.11
C LEU A 292 4.42 0.20 -32.24
N THR A 293 5.74 0.10 -32.29
CA THR A 293 6.57 0.74 -33.31
C THR A 293 7.54 -0.29 -33.90
N TRP A 294 7.50 -0.42 -35.22
CA TRP A 294 8.45 -1.21 -36.00
C TRP A 294 9.60 -0.32 -36.45
N GLY A 295 10.83 -0.83 -36.35
CA GLY A 295 12.04 -0.09 -36.69
C GLY A 295 12.29 0.11 -38.18
N PRO A 296 13.29 0.93 -38.54
CA PRO A 296 13.69 1.15 -39.94
C PRO A 296 14.20 -0.12 -40.63
N ASP A 297 14.68 -1.10 -39.86
CA ASP A 297 15.10 -2.42 -40.33
C ASP A 297 13.91 -3.36 -40.66
N HIS A 298 12.67 -2.88 -40.51
CA HIS A 298 11.46 -3.60 -40.87
C HIS A 298 10.71 -2.89 -42.02
N PRO A 299 11.08 -3.14 -43.29
CA PRO A 299 10.40 -2.57 -44.44
C PRO A 299 8.90 -2.92 -44.45
N ARG A 300 8.06 -2.02 -44.98
CA ARG A 300 6.61 -2.26 -45.09
C ARG A 300 6.32 -3.61 -45.78
N GLY A 301 5.52 -4.45 -45.12
CA GLY A 301 5.10 -5.75 -45.63
C GLY A 301 6.03 -6.91 -45.27
N THR A 302 7.02 -6.70 -44.40
CA THR A 302 7.91 -7.75 -43.86
C THR A 302 7.51 -8.27 -42.48
N HIS A 303 6.57 -7.60 -41.82
CA HIS A 303 6.04 -7.94 -40.49
C HIS A 303 4.50 -8.01 -40.54
N ASP A 304 3.89 -8.67 -39.56
CA ASP A 304 2.44 -8.73 -39.42
C ASP A 304 1.85 -7.32 -39.19
N VAL A 305 0.82 -6.96 -39.95
CA VAL A 305 0.05 -5.72 -39.74
C VAL A 305 -1.09 -6.03 -38.79
N ILE A 306 -1.15 -5.33 -37.66
CA ILE A 306 -2.23 -5.47 -36.69
C ILE A 306 -3.36 -4.53 -37.08
N ALA A 307 -4.38 -5.08 -37.75
CA ALA A 307 -5.65 -4.41 -37.99
C ALA A 307 -6.65 -4.69 -36.84
N ASP A 308 -6.55 -5.88 -36.25
CA ASP A 308 -7.49 -6.40 -35.25
C ASP A 308 -6.79 -6.70 -33.93
N GLN A 309 -7.49 -6.56 -32.81
CA GLN A 309 -6.99 -6.89 -31.48
C GLN A 309 -6.67 -8.38 -31.36
N SER A 310 -7.44 -9.25 -32.01
CA SER A 310 -7.21 -10.70 -32.06
C SER A 310 -5.85 -11.08 -32.65
N GLN A 311 -5.36 -10.34 -33.66
CA GLN A 311 -4.04 -10.54 -34.26
C GLN A 311 -2.89 -10.19 -33.29
N ALA A 312 -3.12 -9.29 -32.33
CA ALA A 312 -2.13 -9.01 -31.29
C ALA A 312 -1.90 -10.22 -30.38
N TYR A 313 -2.93 -11.04 -30.15
CA TYR A 313 -2.80 -12.27 -29.34
C TYR A 313 -1.93 -13.32 -30.03
N ASP A 314 -2.02 -13.43 -31.35
CA ASP A 314 -1.14 -14.31 -32.13
C ASP A 314 0.32 -13.86 -32.00
N LEU A 315 0.59 -12.55 -32.04
CA LEU A 315 1.92 -12.00 -31.83
C LEU A 315 2.43 -12.26 -30.41
N TYR A 316 1.60 -12.07 -29.39
CA TYR A 316 1.99 -12.38 -28.01
C TYR A 316 2.37 -13.85 -27.87
N ALA A 317 1.57 -14.77 -28.43
CA ALA A 317 1.88 -16.19 -28.42
C ALA A 317 3.21 -16.50 -29.15
N LYS A 318 3.45 -15.90 -30.33
CA LYS A 318 4.73 -16.02 -31.06
C LYS A 318 5.92 -15.50 -30.22
N TRP A 319 5.73 -14.39 -29.52
CA TRP A 319 6.75 -13.78 -28.66
C TRP A 319 6.93 -14.50 -27.31
N GLY A 320 6.17 -15.56 -27.03
CA GLY A 320 6.23 -16.28 -25.76
C GLY A 320 5.54 -15.56 -24.60
N VAL A 321 4.76 -14.52 -24.88
CA VAL A 321 3.93 -13.83 -23.89
C VAL A 321 2.60 -14.57 -23.76
N PRO A 322 2.21 -15.00 -22.55
CA PRO A 322 1.04 -15.84 -22.34
C PRO A 322 -0.26 -15.06 -22.62
N VAL A 323 -1.19 -15.71 -23.32
CA VAL A 323 -2.55 -15.23 -23.59
C VAL A 323 -3.54 -16.20 -22.98
N SER A 324 -4.69 -15.69 -22.52
CA SER A 324 -5.74 -16.54 -21.96
C SER A 324 -6.27 -17.54 -23.00
N PRO A 325 -6.38 -18.84 -22.67
CA PRO A 325 -6.97 -19.83 -23.57
C PRO A 325 -8.50 -19.68 -23.69
N HIS A 326 -9.11 -18.78 -22.90
CA HIS A 326 -10.55 -18.58 -22.80
C HIS A 326 -11.08 -17.47 -23.72
N ASN A 327 -10.21 -16.79 -24.46
CA ASN A 327 -10.60 -15.74 -25.40
C ASN A 327 -11.44 -16.31 -26.55
N ARG A 328 -12.54 -15.64 -26.90
CA ARG A 328 -13.43 -16.02 -28.00
C ARG A 328 -13.58 -14.87 -28.98
N SER A 329 -13.41 -15.14 -30.26
CA SER A 329 -13.89 -14.24 -31.32
C SER A 329 -15.40 -14.43 -31.45
N VAL A 330 -16.14 -13.34 -31.41
CA VAL A 330 -17.60 -13.34 -31.52
C VAL A 330 -18.05 -12.32 -32.54
N THR A 331 -19.21 -12.55 -33.15
CA THR A 331 -19.74 -11.70 -34.23
C THR A 331 -21.20 -11.29 -34.02
N SER A 332 -21.84 -11.82 -32.98
CA SER A 332 -23.23 -11.54 -32.63
C SER A 332 -23.44 -11.39 -31.12
N PHE A 333 -24.51 -10.68 -30.73
CA PHE A 333 -24.88 -10.55 -29.33
C PHE A 333 -25.18 -11.90 -28.65
N HIS A 334 -25.70 -12.88 -29.40
CA HIS A 334 -26.01 -14.19 -28.86
C HIS A 334 -24.75 -14.94 -28.41
N GLU A 335 -23.68 -14.89 -29.20
CA GLU A 335 -22.39 -15.51 -28.84
C GLU A 335 -21.75 -14.87 -27.60
N ILE A 336 -21.98 -13.56 -27.38
CA ILE A 336 -21.58 -12.87 -26.15
C ILE A 336 -22.35 -13.44 -24.96
N LEU A 337 -23.67 -13.60 -25.08
CA LEU A 337 -24.51 -14.20 -24.04
C LEU A 337 -24.09 -15.64 -23.74
N ASP A 338 -23.81 -16.44 -24.75
CA ASP A 338 -23.39 -17.84 -24.55
C ASP A 338 -22.10 -17.93 -23.70
N MET A 339 -21.17 -16.98 -23.86
CA MET A 339 -19.98 -16.92 -23.01
C MET A 339 -20.29 -16.44 -21.59
N ILE A 340 -21.19 -15.47 -21.44
CA ILE A 340 -21.65 -14.97 -20.13
C ILE A 340 -22.39 -16.08 -19.36
N ASP A 341 -23.30 -16.80 -20.00
CA ASP A 341 -24.06 -17.87 -19.34
C ASP A 341 -23.13 -19.03 -18.96
N TYR A 342 -22.26 -19.45 -19.88
CA TYR A 342 -21.30 -20.52 -19.62
C TYR A 342 -20.40 -20.22 -18.43
N TYR A 343 -19.68 -19.09 -18.45
CA TYR A 343 -18.80 -18.74 -17.32
C TYR A 343 -19.59 -18.31 -16.10
N GLY A 344 -20.85 -17.89 -16.23
CA GLY A 344 -21.75 -17.64 -15.11
C GLY A 344 -21.92 -18.87 -14.22
N GLU A 345 -22.03 -20.05 -14.83
CA GLU A 345 -22.13 -21.34 -14.14
C GLU A 345 -20.76 -21.94 -13.78
N HIS A 346 -19.72 -21.70 -14.59
CA HIS A 346 -18.41 -22.34 -14.50
C HIS A 346 -17.30 -21.41 -13.95
N ARG A 347 -17.65 -20.41 -13.12
CA ARG A 347 -16.68 -19.42 -12.61
C ARG A 347 -15.51 -20.04 -11.83
N GLY A 348 -15.78 -21.11 -11.10
CA GLY A 348 -14.80 -21.80 -10.27
C GLY A 348 -13.95 -22.83 -11.02
N ASP A 349 -14.27 -23.11 -12.28
CA ASP A 349 -13.66 -24.22 -13.02
C ASP A 349 -12.39 -23.82 -13.78
N ILE A 350 -12.16 -22.51 -13.94
CA ILE A 350 -10.94 -21.99 -14.56
C ILE A 350 -9.84 -21.74 -13.53
N GLU A 351 -8.61 -21.58 -14.00
CA GLU A 351 -7.40 -21.53 -13.19
C GLU A 351 -7.30 -20.32 -12.24
N HIS A 352 -8.11 -19.28 -12.43
CA HIS A 352 -8.03 -18.01 -11.69
C HIS A 352 -9.40 -17.44 -11.36
N ALA A 353 -9.44 -16.50 -10.41
CA ALA A 353 -10.66 -15.75 -10.14
C ALA A 353 -11.07 -14.89 -11.33
N LEU A 354 -12.38 -14.81 -11.59
CA LEU A 354 -12.97 -13.94 -12.61
C LEU A 354 -14.18 -13.21 -12.03
N ASP A 355 -14.34 -11.94 -12.37
CA ASP A 355 -15.46 -11.09 -11.89
C ASP A 355 -16.44 -10.70 -13.00
N GLY A 356 -16.22 -11.16 -14.23
CA GLY A 356 -17.05 -10.80 -15.37
C GLY A 356 -16.55 -11.29 -16.71
N ILE A 357 -17.13 -10.76 -17.78
CA ILE A 357 -16.70 -10.92 -19.17
C ILE A 357 -16.46 -9.53 -19.76
N VAL A 358 -15.33 -9.36 -20.45
CA VAL A 358 -15.03 -8.16 -21.22
C VAL A 358 -15.40 -8.39 -22.67
N VAL A 359 -16.13 -7.44 -23.25
CA VAL A 359 -16.49 -7.44 -24.68
C VAL A 359 -15.80 -6.25 -25.34
N LYS A 360 -15.12 -6.48 -26.47
CA LYS A 360 -14.39 -5.45 -27.22
C LYS A 360 -14.70 -5.54 -28.70
N VAL A 361 -14.80 -4.40 -29.39
CA VAL A 361 -14.74 -4.36 -30.86
C VAL A 361 -13.34 -4.81 -31.30
N ASP A 362 -13.24 -5.75 -32.23
CA ASP A 362 -11.94 -6.37 -32.59
C ASP A 362 -11.08 -5.43 -33.44
N ASP A 363 -11.67 -4.76 -34.44
CA ASP A 363 -10.97 -3.86 -35.37
C ASP A 363 -10.47 -2.58 -34.67
N LEU A 364 -9.15 -2.35 -34.69
CA LEU A 364 -8.49 -1.21 -34.05
C LEU A 364 -8.81 0.14 -34.72
N GLY A 365 -9.17 0.13 -36.01
CA GLY A 365 -9.67 1.31 -36.74
C GLY A 365 -11.06 1.74 -36.28
N LEU A 366 -11.95 0.77 -36.06
CA LEU A 366 -13.27 1.03 -35.48
C LEU A 366 -13.16 1.51 -34.03
N GLN A 367 -12.24 0.94 -33.24
CA GLN A 367 -11.95 1.42 -31.88
C GLN A 367 -11.54 2.91 -31.88
N ARG A 368 -10.65 3.32 -32.80
CA ARG A 368 -10.25 4.74 -32.95
C ARG A 368 -11.42 5.65 -33.31
N THR A 369 -12.32 5.18 -34.18
CA THR A 369 -13.53 5.92 -34.59
C THR A 369 -14.50 6.12 -33.42
N LEU A 370 -14.72 5.08 -32.62
CA LEU A 370 -15.58 5.15 -31.42
C LEU A 370 -14.98 6.01 -30.31
N GLY A 371 -13.65 6.02 -30.19
CA GLY A 371 -12.92 6.81 -29.21
C GLY A 371 -13.17 6.37 -27.77
N ALA A 372 -13.01 7.32 -26.85
CA ALA A 372 -13.13 7.10 -25.41
C ALA A 372 -13.78 8.29 -24.70
N THR A 373 -14.33 8.05 -23.52
CA THR A 373 -14.69 9.10 -22.57
C THR A 373 -13.44 9.56 -21.80
N SER A 374 -13.61 10.45 -20.81
CA SER A 374 -12.49 10.85 -19.94
C SER A 374 -11.88 9.70 -19.13
N ARG A 375 -12.62 8.58 -18.96
CA ARG A 375 -12.25 7.45 -18.10
C ARG A 375 -12.11 6.11 -18.85
N ALA A 376 -12.98 5.83 -19.82
CA ALA A 376 -13.15 4.49 -20.40
C ALA A 376 -13.36 4.52 -21.92
N PRO A 377 -12.91 3.49 -22.66
CA PRO A 377 -13.16 3.36 -24.09
C PRO A 377 -14.65 3.14 -24.37
N ARG A 378 -15.16 3.68 -25.49
CA ARG A 378 -16.55 3.43 -25.91
C ARG A 378 -16.71 2.09 -26.63
N TRP A 379 -15.60 1.53 -27.11
CA TRP A 379 -15.51 0.30 -27.88
C TRP A 379 -15.31 -0.98 -27.04
N ALA A 380 -15.23 -0.86 -25.72
CA ALA A 380 -15.16 -2.01 -24.82
C ALA A 380 -15.99 -1.80 -23.55
N ILE A 381 -16.56 -2.88 -23.02
CA ILE A 381 -17.37 -2.89 -21.80
C ILE A 381 -17.08 -4.13 -20.97
N ALA A 382 -17.20 -4.01 -19.65
CA ALA A 382 -17.14 -5.14 -18.72
C ALA A 382 -18.56 -5.50 -18.25
N TYR A 383 -19.06 -6.67 -18.62
CA TYR A 383 -20.21 -7.27 -17.96
C TYR A 383 -19.74 -7.89 -16.64
N LYS A 384 -20.24 -7.38 -15.52
CA LYS A 384 -19.95 -7.92 -14.19
C LYS A 384 -21.04 -8.85 -13.75
N TYR A 385 -20.63 -10.01 -13.27
CA TYR A 385 -21.59 -10.94 -12.71
C TYR A 385 -22.22 -10.39 -11.42
N PRO A 386 -23.48 -10.77 -11.13
CA PRO A 386 -24.06 -10.47 -9.84
C PRO A 386 -23.24 -11.16 -8.73
N PRO A 387 -23.05 -10.48 -7.58
CA PRO A 387 -22.33 -11.05 -6.44
C PRO A 387 -23.01 -12.33 -5.94
N GLU A 388 -22.22 -13.29 -5.48
CA GLU A 388 -22.74 -14.47 -4.81
C GLU A 388 -23.48 -14.07 -3.51
N GLU A 389 -24.75 -14.44 -3.42
CA GLU A 389 -25.56 -14.26 -2.22
C GLU A 389 -25.52 -15.55 -1.39
N VAL A 390 -25.12 -15.44 -0.13
CA VAL A 390 -25.12 -16.56 0.81
C VAL A 390 -25.95 -16.24 2.04
N ASN A 391 -26.49 -17.28 2.66
CA ASN A 391 -27.30 -17.15 3.85
C ASN A 391 -26.47 -17.43 5.11
N THR A 392 -26.61 -16.59 6.14
CA THR A 392 -26.03 -16.84 7.46
C THR A 392 -26.95 -16.35 8.58
N GLU A 393 -26.62 -16.67 9.83
CA GLU A 393 -27.37 -16.23 11.01
C GLU A 393 -26.86 -14.89 11.52
N LEU A 394 -27.77 -13.95 11.77
CA LEU A 394 -27.49 -12.69 12.44
C LEU A 394 -27.50 -12.90 13.97
N LEU A 395 -26.32 -12.99 14.58
CA LEU A 395 -26.16 -13.24 16.01
C LEU A 395 -26.51 -12.01 16.84
N ASN A 396 -26.04 -10.83 16.42
CA ASN A 396 -26.27 -9.58 17.14
C ASN A 396 -26.13 -8.36 16.22
N ILE A 397 -26.59 -7.19 16.67
CA ILE A 397 -26.23 -5.90 16.09
C ILE A 397 -25.59 -5.06 17.18
N THR A 398 -24.32 -4.72 17.01
CA THR A 398 -23.57 -3.81 17.89
C THR A 398 -23.51 -2.41 17.26
N VAL A 399 -23.11 -1.39 18.01
CA VAL A 399 -22.89 -0.05 17.46
C VAL A 399 -21.42 0.35 17.59
N GLN A 400 -20.90 1.06 16.59
CA GLN A 400 -19.58 1.69 16.61
C GLN A 400 -19.72 3.21 16.53
N VAL A 401 -19.00 3.93 17.38
CA VAL A 401 -18.95 5.40 17.35
C VAL A 401 -17.74 5.81 16.52
N GLY A 402 -17.97 6.37 15.34
CA GLY A 402 -16.88 6.81 14.45
C GLY A 402 -16.29 8.16 14.84
N ARG A 403 -15.19 8.53 14.17
CA ARG A 403 -14.42 9.79 14.33
C ARG A 403 -15.25 11.07 14.49
N THR A 404 -16.37 11.18 13.77
CA THR A 404 -17.23 12.38 13.74
C THR A 404 -18.49 12.22 14.60
N GLY A 405 -18.45 11.28 15.55
CA GLY A 405 -19.55 10.93 16.45
C GLY A 405 -20.63 10.09 15.81
N ARG A 406 -20.60 9.81 14.50
CA ARG A 406 -21.59 8.95 13.82
C ARG A 406 -21.65 7.58 14.48
N VAL A 407 -22.83 7.21 14.98
CA VAL A 407 -23.07 5.91 15.58
C VAL A 407 -23.62 4.98 14.51
N THR A 408 -22.86 3.94 14.18
CA THR A 408 -23.12 3.05 13.06
C THR A 408 -23.46 1.65 13.58
N PRO A 409 -24.64 1.10 13.26
CA PRO A 409 -24.95 -0.29 13.57
C PRO A 409 -24.11 -1.24 12.70
N VAL A 410 -23.59 -2.28 13.32
CA VAL A 410 -22.74 -3.32 12.72
C VAL A 410 -23.35 -4.67 13.07
N ALA A 411 -23.71 -5.43 12.03
CA ALA A 411 -24.16 -6.81 12.16
C ALA A 411 -23.00 -7.70 12.61
N VAL A 412 -23.27 -8.59 13.56
CA VAL A 412 -22.42 -9.69 13.99
C VAL A 412 -23.06 -10.97 13.47
N LEU A 413 -22.37 -11.63 12.56
CA LEU A 413 -22.87 -12.79 11.83
C LEU A 413 -22.18 -14.05 12.32
N LYS A 414 -22.86 -15.19 12.19
CA LYS A 414 -22.19 -16.47 12.18
C LYS A 414 -21.22 -16.47 10.98
N PRO A 415 -19.91 -16.73 11.18
CA PRO A 415 -18.94 -16.62 10.10
C PRO A 415 -19.35 -17.44 8.88
N VAL A 416 -19.38 -16.79 7.72
CA VAL A 416 -19.80 -17.41 6.44
C VAL A 416 -18.81 -17.04 5.34
N TYR A 417 -18.48 -17.98 4.46
CA TYR A 417 -17.60 -17.74 3.32
C TYR A 417 -18.39 -17.12 2.16
N VAL A 418 -17.95 -15.97 1.65
CA VAL A 418 -18.59 -15.24 0.54
C VAL A 418 -17.51 -14.72 -0.40
N ALA A 419 -17.57 -15.10 -1.68
CA ALA A 419 -16.68 -14.57 -2.72
C ALA A 419 -15.21 -14.47 -2.26
N GLY A 420 -14.62 -15.60 -1.86
CA GLY A 420 -13.20 -15.68 -1.49
C GLY A 420 -12.85 -15.45 -0.01
N SER A 421 -13.71 -14.82 0.80
CA SER A 421 -13.37 -14.49 2.21
C SER A 421 -14.48 -14.80 3.21
N THR A 422 -14.10 -15.09 4.45
CA THR A 422 -15.04 -15.23 5.56
C THR A 422 -15.55 -13.87 6.04
N VAL A 423 -16.88 -13.69 6.04
CA VAL A 423 -17.58 -12.53 6.57
C VAL A 423 -18.21 -12.89 7.91
N ALA A 424 -17.79 -12.19 8.97
CA ALA A 424 -18.37 -12.30 10.31
C ALA A 424 -19.01 -10.99 10.81
N ARG A 425 -18.70 -9.86 10.17
CA ARG A 425 -19.21 -8.54 10.51
C ARG A 425 -19.48 -7.73 9.25
N THR A 426 -20.53 -6.92 9.25
CA THR A 426 -20.82 -5.98 8.17
C THR A 426 -21.62 -4.77 8.68
N THR A 427 -21.45 -3.63 8.03
CA THR A 427 -22.17 -2.39 8.38
C THR A 427 -23.64 -2.48 7.98
N LEU A 428 -24.51 -1.91 8.80
CA LEU A 428 -25.92 -1.68 8.49
C LEU A 428 -26.20 -0.21 8.18
N HIS A 429 -25.15 0.60 8.02
CA HIS A 429 -25.15 2.04 7.73
C HIS A 429 -25.77 2.93 8.81
N ASN A 430 -27.06 2.78 9.13
CA ASN A 430 -27.75 3.53 10.19
C ASN A 430 -29.03 2.80 10.63
N GLY A 431 -29.61 3.22 11.76
CA GLY A 431 -30.80 2.59 12.33
C GLY A 431 -32.02 2.61 11.41
N PHE A 432 -32.12 3.63 10.54
CA PHE A 432 -33.19 3.69 9.54
C PHE A 432 -33.09 2.54 8.52
N GLU A 433 -31.88 2.25 8.00
CA GLU A 433 -31.68 1.16 7.05
C GLU A 433 -31.93 -0.22 7.67
N VAL A 434 -31.60 -0.43 8.96
CA VAL A 434 -31.96 -1.66 9.70
C VAL A 434 -33.47 -1.89 9.66
N LYS A 435 -34.24 -0.86 10.01
CA LYS A 435 -35.71 -0.91 10.04
C LYS A 435 -36.31 -1.05 8.65
N ARG A 436 -35.78 -0.33 7.66
CA ARG A 436 -36.21 -0.39 6.25
C ARG A 436 -36.02 -1.79 5.66
N LYS A 437 -34.89 -2.44 5.95
CA LYS A 437 -34.60 -3.81 5.51
C LYS A 437 -35.38 -4.87 6.30
N GLY A 438 -36.03 -4.49 7.40
CA GLY A 438 -36.86 -5.39 8.22
C GLY A 438 -36.05 -6.52 8.88
N ILE A 439 -34.79 -6.28 9.19
CA ILE A 439 -33.87 -7.25 9.78
C ILE A 439 -34.06 -7.28 11.31
N LEU A 440 -34.19 -8.48 11.88
CA LEU A 440 -34.31 -8.76 13.31
C LEU A 440 -33.11 -9.59 13.76
N ILE A 441 -32.63 -9.34 14.98
CA ILE A 441 -31.54 -10.14 15.54
C ILE A 441 -32.04 -11.57 15.78
N GLY A 442 -31.26 -12.55 15.34
CA GLY A 442 -31.60 -13.98 15.29
C GLY A 442 -32.03 -14.47 13.91
N ASP A 443 -32.25 -13.58 12.94
CA ASP A 443 -32.66 -13.96 11.59
C ASP A 443 -31.62 -14.79 10.85
N THR A 444 -32.09 -15.59 9.89
CA THR A 444 -31.27 -15.93 8.73
C THR A 444 -31.31 -14.77 7.74
N VAL A 445 -30.14 -14.22 7.41
CA VAL A 445 -29.97 -13.05 6.54
C VAL A 445 -29.15 -13.41 5.30
N VAL A 446 -29.44 -12.71 4.21
CA VAL A 446 -28.70 -12.80 2.95
C VAL A 446 -27.53 -11.82 2.99
N VAL A 447 -26.32 -12.35 2.82
CA VAL A 447 -25.06 -11.62 2.76
C VAL A 447 -24.53 -11.71 1.33
N ARG A 448 -24.02 -10.61 0.81
CA ARG A 448 -23.25 -10.59 -0.45
C ARG A 448 -22.09 -9.62 -0.34
N LYS A 449 -21.20 -9.60 -1.34
CA LYS A 449 -20.17 -8.55 -1.44
C LYS A 449 -20.47 -7.58 -2.58
N ALA A 450 -20.68 -6.32 -2.26
CA ALA A 450 -20.76 -5.26 -3.27
C ALA A 450 -19.39 -5.11 -3.96
N GLY A 451 -19.38 -5.27 -5.28
CA GLY A 451 -18.18 -5.23 -6.11
C GLY A 451 -17.10 -6.21 -5.64
N ASP A 452 -17.50 -7.40 -5.14
CA ASP A 452 -16.66 -8.49 -4.63
C ASP A 452 -15.71 -8.15 -3.46
N VAL A 453 -15.85 -6.95 -2.89
CA VAL A 453 -14.98 -6.46 -1.80
C VAL A 453 -15.74 -6.20 -0.50
N ILE A 454 -16.83 -5.42 -0.54
CA ILE A 454 -17.47 -4.91 0.69
C ILE A 454 -18.68 -5.78 1.04
N PRO A 455 -18.67 -6.52 2.16
CA PRO A 455 -19.81 -7.31 2.56
C PRO A 455 -21.00 -6.40 2.91
N GLU A 456 -22.19 -6.75 2.46
CA GLU A 456 -23.45 -6.08 2.80
C GLU A 456 -24.57 -7.08 3.09
N LEU A 457 -25.47 -6.71 4.01
CA LEU A 457 -26.72 -7.43 4.23
C LEU A 457 -27.81 -6.94 3.29
N VAL A 458 -28.36 -7.84 2.48
CA VAL A 458 -29.47 -7.52 1.58
C VAL A 458 -30.78 -7.44 2.37
N GLY A 459 -31.06 -8.45 3.18
CA GLY A 459 -32.28 -8.56 3.98
C GLY A 459 -32.45 -9.93 4.61
N PRO A 460 -33.57 -10.17 5.31
CA PRO A 460 -33.88 -11.46 5.92
C PRO A 460 -34.42 -12.47 4.91
N VAL A 461 -34.14 -13.75 5.15
CA VAL A 461 -34.76 -14.87 4.44
C VAL A 461 -36.14 -15.14 5.06
N LEU A 462 -37.18 -14.47 4.57
CA LEU A 462 -38.52 -14.48 5.17
C LEU A 462 -39.13 -15.88 5.33
N GLU A 463 -38.86 -16.81 4.41
CA GLU A 463 -39.33 -18.20 4.54
C GLU A 463 -38.75 -18.91 5.78
N ARG A 464 -37.50 -18.61 6.15
CA ARG A 464 -36.84 -19.19 7.35
C ARG A 464 -37.25 -18.49 8.64
N ARG A 465 -37.92 -17.34 8.55
CA ARG A 465 -38.48 -16.62 9.69
C ARG A 465 -39.82 -17.21 10.15
N LYS A 466 -40.61 -17.75 9.22
CA LYS A 466 -41.97 -18.27 9.52
C LYS A 466 -41.95 -19.27 10.67
N GLY A 467 -42.70 -18.97 11.74
CA GLY A 467 -42.83 -19.82 12.92
C GLY A 467 -41.76 -19.59 14.00
N ARG A 468 -40.78 -18.70 13.77
CA ARG A 468 -39.71 -18.34 14.71
C ARG A 468 -39.79 -16.88 15.17
N GLU A 469 -40.85 -16.15 14.82
CA GLU A 469 -40.97 -14.71 15.08
C GLU A 469 -40.85 -14.36 16.56
N SER A 470 -41.27 -15.25 17.47
CA SER A 470 -41.13 -15.07 18.92
C SER A 470 -39.71 -15.20 19.46
N GLU A 471 -38.79 -15.80 18.69
CA GLU A 471 -37.37 -15.96 19.04
C GLU A 471 -36.52 -14.75 18.58
N LEU A 472 -37.09 -13.88 17.75
CA LEU A 472 -36.39 -12.76 17.12
C LEU A 472 -36.62 -11.46 17.88
N ARG A 473 -35.63 -10.56 17.84
CA ARG A 473 -35.70 -9.27 18.54
C ARG A 473 -35.37 -8.10 17.62
N GLU A 474 -36.15 -7.02 17.71
CA GLU A 474 -35.90 -5.78 16.97
C GLU A 474 -34.64 -5.10 17.51
N PHE A 475 -33.82 -4.55 16.61
CA PHE A 475 -32.72 -3.69 17.00
C PHE A 475 -33.23 -2.29 17.34
N VAL A 476 -32.97 -1.86 18.57
CA VAL A 476 -33.25 -0.50 19.02
C VAL A 476 -31.93 0.27 19.07
N MET A 477 -31.86 1.37 18.33
CA MET A 477 -30.71 2.27 18.37
C MET A 477 -30.56 2.83 19.80
N PRO A 478 -29.36 2.83 20.40
CA PRO A 478 -29.19 3.31 21.76
C PRO A 478 -29.54 4.80 21.88
N GLU A 479 -30.11 5.21 23.01
CA GLU A 479 -30.42 6.62 23.29
C GLU A 479 -29.17 7.40 23.74
N PHE A 480 -28.21 6.71 24.36
CA PHE A 480 -26.98 7.27 24.89
C PHE A 480 -25.76 6.66 24.21
N CYS A 481 -24.69 7.45 24.06
CA CYS A 481 -23.45 7.01 23.47
C CYS A 481 -22.86 5.85 24.30
N PRO A 482 -22.55 4.69 23.69
CA PRO A 482 -21.99 3.55 24.42
C PRO A 482 -20.58 3.84 24.97
N SER A 483 -19.87 4.83 24.42
CA SER A 483 -18.52 5.18 24.85
C SER A 483 -18.47 6.24 25.95
N CYS A 484 -19.32 7.27 25.89
CA CYS A 484 -19.22 8.41 26.82
C CYS A 484 -20.54 8.76 27.55
N GLY A 485 -21.62 8.03 27.29
CA GLY A 485 -22.93 8.26 27.92
C GLY A 485 -23.67 9.51 27.45
N ALA A 486 -23.13 10.33 26.54
CA ALA A 486 -23.82 11.51 26.03
C ALA A 486 -25.11 11.13 25.27
N LYS A 487 -26.18 11.91 25.43
CA LYS A 487 -27.43 11.69 24.69
C LYS A 487 -27.18 11.84 23.20
N LEU A 488 -27.55 10.83 22.43
CA LEU A 488 -27.34 10.81 20.99
C LEU A 488 -28.40 11.66 20.28
N ALA A 489 -27.98 12.35 19.22
CA ALA A 489 -28.86 13.23 18.47
C ALA A 489 -28.46 13.28 16.98
N PRO A 490 -29.41 13.54 16.06
CA PRO A 490 -29.08 13.90 14.69
C PRO A 490 -28.32 15.24 14.66
N ALA A 491 -27.44 15.45 13.67
CA ALA A 491 -26.72 16.72 13.56
C ALA A 491 -27.62 17.87 13.10
N LYS A 492 -28.57 17.58 12.22
CA LYS A 492 -29.63 18.49 11.78
C LYS A 492 -30.97 17.77 11.84
N GLU A 493 -32.03 18.54 12.02
CA GLU A 493 -33.38 17.99 11.97
C GLU A 493 -33.62 17.29 10.62
N GLY A 494 -34.07 16.03 10.65
CA GLY A 494 -34.24 15.20 9.46
C GLY A 494 -33.04 14.32 9.07
N ASP A 495 -31.86 14.47 9.69
CA ASP A 495 -30.73 13.56 9.44
C ASP A 495 -31.06 12.13 9.90
N LYS A 496 -30.81 11.15 9.02
CA LYS A 496 -30.98 9.71 9.33
C LYS A 496 -29.87 9.16 10.23
N ASP A 497 -28.70 9.79 10.19
CA ASP A 497 -27.55 9.40 11.01
C ASP A 497 -27.65 10.04 12.40
N ILE A 498 -27.56 9.20 13.43
CA ILE A 498 -27.51 9.63 14.82
C ILE A 498 -26.04 9.74 15.27
N ARG A 499 -25.72 10.76 16.08
CA ARG A 499 -24.36 11.10 16.47
C ARG A 499 -24.20 11.36 17.96
N CYS A 500 -23.00 11.09 18.45
CA CYS A 500 -22.53 11.56 19.75
C CYS A 500 -22.11 13.04 19.63
N PRO A 501 -22.77 13.96 20.36
CA PRO A 501 -22.45 15.39 20.29
C PRO A 501 -21.19 15.76 21.10
N ASN A 502 -20.70 14.87 21.95
CA ASN A 502 -19.48 15.09 22.75
C ASN A 502 -18.23 14.92 21.87
N VAL A 503 -17.94 15.89 21.01
CA VAL A 503 -16.81 15.81 20.07
C VAL A 503 -15.47 15.88 20.79
N GLU A 504 -15.35 16.71 21.82
CA GLU A 504 -14.10 16.95 22.53
C GLU A 504 -13.61 15.70 23.28
N SER A 505 -14.42 15.19 24.21
CA SER A 505 -13.95 14.24 25.22
C SER A 505 -14.48 12.82 25.08
N CYS A 506 -15.27 12.52 24.04
CA CYS A 506 -15.76 11.15 23.82
C CYS A 506 -14.57 10.22 23.49
N PRO A 507 -14.28 9.20 24.32
CA PRO A 507 -13.11 8.35 24.13
C PRO A 507 -13.07 7.69 22.75
N ALA A 508 -14.19 7.11 22.30
CA ALA A 508 -14.26 6.48 20.98
C ALA A 508 -14.04 7.46 19.82
N GLN A 509 -14.52 8.70 19.92
CA GLN A 509 -14.26 9.70 18.87
C GLN A 509 -12.78 10.09 18.87
N LEU A 510 -12.18 10.27 20.04
CA LEU A 510 -10.77 10.59 20.18
C LEU A 510 -9.88 9.46 19.66
N THR A 511 -10.19 8.20 20.00
CA THR A 511 -9.51 7.02 19.45
C THR A 511 -9.51 7.05 17.93
N GLU A 512 -10.69 7.22 17.31
CA GLU A 512 -10.83 7.25 15.86
C GLU A 512 -10.15 8.48 15.20
N ARG A 513 -10.07 9.61 15.90
CA ARG A 513 -9.29 10.79 15.44
C ARG A 513 -7.80 10.50 15.48
N VAL A 514 -7.29 9.90 16.55
CA VAL A 514 -5.88 9.49 16.67
C VAL A 514 -5.51 8.45 15.61
N ILE A 515 -6.36 7.44 15.36
CA ILE A 515 -6.17 6.46 14.27
C ILE A 515 -6.10 7.18 12.91
N SER A 516 -7.06 8.07 12.65
CA SER A 516 -7.11 8.81 11.39
C SER A 516 -5.85 9.67 11.19
N LEU A 517 -5.35 10.26 12.26
CA LEU A 517 -4.21 11.16 12.28
C LEU A 517 -2.90 10.40 12.05
N GLY A 518 -2.76 9.18 12.60
CA GLY A 518 -1.63 8.30 12.31
C GLY A 518 -1.66 7.66 10.92
N SER A 519 -2.77 7.76 10.16
CA SER A 519 -2.89 7.11 8.85
C SER A 519 -1.97 7.71 7.78
N ARG A 520 -1.66 6.91 6.74
CA ARG A 520 -0.93 7.34 5.52
C ARG A 520 -1.45 8.61 4.86
N LYS A 521 -2.74 8.90 5.04
CA LYS A 521 -3.42 10.07 4.45
C LYS A 521 -3.33 11.34 5.32
N ALA A 522 -2.77 11.23 6.53
CA ALA A 522 -2.55 12.31 7.47
C ALA A 522 -1.05 12.37 7.82
N PHE A 523 -0.61 12.13 9.05
CA PHE A 523 0.81 12.22 9.43
C PHE A 523 1.65 10.99 9.08
N ASP A 524 1.03 9.87 8.70
CA ASP A 524 1.73 8.63 8.36
C ASP A 524 2.63 8.10 9.50
N ILE A 525 2.09 8.06 10.72
CA ILE A 525 2.81 7.60 11.91
C ILE A 525 2.66 6.08 11.99
N GLU A 526 3.67 5.34 11.53
CA GLU A 526 3.70 3.89 11.68
C GLU A 526 3.61 3.49 13.17
N HIS A 527 3.03 2.32 13.43
CA HIS A 527 2.76 1.81 14.79
C HIS A 527 1.76 2.62 15.65
N LEU A 528 1.24 3.75 15.18
CA LEU A 528 0.07 4.44 15.76
C LEU A 528 -1.26 3.91 15.16
N GLY A 529 -1.45 2.60 15.26
CA GLY A 529 -2.67 1.92 14.81
C GLY A 529 -3.78 1.89 15.86
N GLU A 530 -4.86 1.16 15.57
CA GLU A 530 -6.04 1.02 16.45
C GLU A 530 -5.68 0.67 17.90
N GLN A 531 -4.79 -0.31 18.10
CA GLN A 531 -4.43 -0.78 19.45
C GLN A 531 -3.67 0.28 20.26
N SER A 532 -2.74 0.99 19.61
CA SER A 532 -2.00 2.09 20.23
C SER A 532 -2.93 3.27 20.53
N ALA A 533 -3.83 3.61 19.60
CA ALA A 533 -4.80 4.69 19.79
C ALA A 533 -5.77 4.39 20.94
N ILE A 534 -6.32 3.16 21.01
CA ILE A 534 -7.16 2.71 22.14
C ILE A 534 -6.37 2.81 23.43
N ALA A 535 -5.14 2.31 23.50
CA ALA A 535 -4.32 2.39 24.71
C ALA A 535 -4.07 3.83 25.18
N LEU A 536 -3.86 4.78 24.25
CA LEU A 536 -3.65 6.20 24.59
C LEU A 536 -4.92 6.90 25.08
N THR A 537 -6.07 6.57 24.50
CA THR A 537 -7.29 7.40 24.58
C THR A 537 -8.43 6.73 25.35
N ASN A 538 -8.42 5.40 25.42
CA ASN A 538 -9.45 4.57 26.05
C ASN A 538 -8.86 3.22 26.52
N PRO A 539 -7.87 3.20 27.44
CA PRO A 539 -7.23 1.97 27.90
C PRO A 539 -8.18 1.00 28.64
N GLU A 540 -9.33 1.49 29.08
CA GLU A 540 -10.38 0.72 29.74
C GLU A 540 -11.40 0.12 28.77
N GLU A 541 -11.19 0.25 27.46
CA GLU A 541 -11.97 -0.46 26.45
C GLU A 541 -11.91 -1.97 26.73
N ASN A 542 -13.09 -2.61 26.81
CA ASN A 542 -13.29 -4.01 27.21
C ASN A 542 -12.97 -4.36 28.67
N ARG A 543 -12.91 -3.37 29.57
CA ARG A 543 -12.85 -3.65 31.00
C ARG A 543 -14.04 -4.54 31.42
N PRO A 544 -13.81 -5.64 32.16
CA PRO A 544 -14.89 -6.48 32.67
C PRO A 544 -15.70 -5.75 33.75
N ASP A 545 -17.02 -5.94 33.73
CA ASP A 545 -17.94 -5.33 34.71
C ASP A 545 -17.88 -5.99 36.10
N SER A 546 -17.30 -7.18 36.20
CA SER A 546 -17.23 -7.94 37.45
C SER A 546 -15.95 -8.78 37.57
N VAL A 547 -15.63 -9.17 38.80
CA VAL A 547 -14.50 -10.07 39.11
C VAL A 547 -14.70 -11.48 38.54
N ALA A 548 -15.96 -11.89 38.29
CA ALA A 548 -16.27 -13.23 37.78
C ALA A 548 -15.63 -13.52 36.41
N THR A 549 -15.32 -12.48 35.64
CA THR A 549 -14.70 -12.57 34.31
C THR A 549 -13.30 -11.98 34.29
N TYR A 550 -12.70 -11.70 35.45
CA TYR A 550 -11.33 -11.17 35.55
C TYR A 550 -10.37 -12.26 35.98
N ALA A 551 -9.47 -12.65 35.09
CA ALA A 551 -8.50 -13.71 35.31
C ALA A 551 -7.07 -13.21 35.04
N PRO A 552 -6.44 -12.47 35.98
CA PRO A 552 -5.15 -11.80 35.75
C PRO A 552 -3.99 -12.74 35.39
N ASN A 553 -4.09 -14.01 35.76
CA ASN A 553 -3.05 -15.02 35.56
C ASN A 553 -3.35 -15.98 34.39
N ILE A 554 -4.46 -15.78 33.67
CA ILE A 554 -4.87 -16.64 32.55
C ILE A 554 -4.81 -15.81 31.27
N THR A 555 -3.84 -16.11 30.42
CA THR A 555 -3.70 -15.49 29.09
C THR A 555 -4.28 -16.36 27.98
N GLU A 556 -4.35 -17.66 28.22
CA GLU A 556 -4.93 -18.66 27.32
C GLU A 556 -5.46 -19.85 28.13
N ILE A 557 -6.51 -20.49 27.62
CA ILE A 557 -7.08 -21.72 28.16
C ILE A 557 -6.83 -22.82 27.14
N LEU A 558 -6.14 -23.88 27.56
CA LEU A 558 -5.83 -25.02 26.70
C LEU A 558 -6.89 -26.11 26.87
N VAL A 559 -7.50 -26.56 25.77
CA VAL A 559 -8.54 -27.61 25.75
C VAL A 559 -8.19 -28.71 24.74
N ALA A 560 -8.71 -29.93 24.93
CA ALA A 560 -8.65 -30.97 23.90
C ALA A 560 -9.72 -30.73 22.81
N PRO A 561 -9.63 -31.42 21.65
CA PRO A 561 -10.60 -31.27 20.58
C PRO A 561 -12.04 -31.55 20.98
N GLY A 562 -12.91 -30.53 20.86
CA GLY A 562 -14.32 -30.60 21.25
C GLY A 562 -14.58 -30.56 22.77
N GLU A 563 -13.56 -30.27 23.58
CA GLU A 563 -13.69 -30.12 25.03
C GLU A 563 -14.03 -28.67 25.40
N GLU A 564 -14.96 -28.49 26.35
CA GLU A 564 -15.30 -27.18 26.88
C GLU A 564 -14.33 -26.78 28.01
N PRO A 565 -13.95 -25.49 28.12
CA PRO A 565 -13.16 -24.98 29.23
C PRO A 565 -13.79 -25.28 30.60
N ASP A 566 -12.97 -25.64 31.58
CA ASP A 566 -13.41 -25.72 32.98
C ASP A 566 -13.98 -24.36 33.45
N PRO A 567 -15.05 -24.37 34.28
CA PRO A 567 -15.58 -23.16 34.88
C PRO A 567 -14.51 -22.40 35.67
N TYR A 568 -14.38 -21.10 35.40
CA TYR A 568 -13.46 -20.23 36.11
C TYR A 568 -14.03 -19.82 37.47
N GLU A 569 -13.28 -20.08 38.54
CA GLU A 569 -13.56 -19.56 39.88
C GLU A 569 -12.51 -18.50 40.27
N PRO A 570 -12.93 -17.24 40.53
CA PRO A 570 -12.02 -16.20 40.96
C PRO A 570 -11.34 -16.52 42.29
N ALA A 571 -10.05 -16.20 42.40
CA ALA A 571 -9.31 -16.37 43.64
C ALA A 571 -9.95 -15.57 44.80
N PRO A 572 -10.01 -16.11 46.03
CA PRO A 572 -10.55 -15.38 47.17
C PRO A 572 -9.85 -14.03 47.38
N GLY A 573 -10.63 -12.95 47.47
CA GLY A 573 -10.11 -11.59 47.66
C GLY A 573 -9.63 -10.89 46.37
N LEU A 574 -9.80 -11.50 45.20
CA LEU A 574 -9.52 -10.84 43.92
C LEU A 574 -10.47 -9.66 43.72
N ALA A 575 -9.91 -8.51 43.30
CA ALA A 575 -10.67 -7.32 42.97
C ALA A 575 -10.22 -6.78 41.61
N LEU A 576 -11.11 -6.07 40.92
CA LEU A 576 -10.74 -5.38 39.69
C LEU A 576 -9.73 -4.25 39.99
N PRO A 577 -8.69 -4.07 39.17
CA PRO A 577 -7.75 -2.94 39.29
C PRO A 577 -8.47 -1.59 39.23
N ALA A 578 -7.92 -0.52 39.81
CA ALA A 578 -8.51 0.81 39.68
C ALA A 578 -8.64 1.22 38.19
N VAL A 579 -9.67 2.02 37.88
CA VAL A 579 -9.89 2.54 36.52
C VAL A 579 -8.75 3.49 36.16
N GLN A 580 -8.10 3.25 35.02
CA GLN A 580 -7.02 4.10 34.53
C GLN A 580 -7.56 5.42 33.94
N ARG A 581 -6.74 6.46 34.03
CA ARG A 581 -6.99 7.70 33.28
C ARG A 581 -6.33 7.56 31.90
N PRO A 582 -7.02 7.90 30.79
CA PRO A 582 -6.40 7.99 29.48
C PRO A 582 -5.19 8.92 29.50
N VAL A 583 -4.15 8.57 28.74
CA VAL A 583 -2.96 9.41 28.58
C VAL A 583 -3.31 10.65 27.77
N LEU A 584 -4.13 10.48 26.73
CA LEU A 584 -4.65 11.56 25.90
C LEU A 584 -6.13 11.79 26.18
N SER A 585 -6.47 12.99 26.60
CA SER A 585 -7.86 13.48 26.72
C SER A 585 -8.32 14.24 25.48
N ASN A 586 -7.38 14.68 24.63
CA ASN A 586 -7.57 15.24 23.30
C ASN A 586 -6.26 15.10 22.50
N GLU A 587 -6.21 15.61 21.27
CA GLU A 587 -5.07 15.46 20.37
C GLU A 587 -3.85 16.36 20.69
N SER A 588 -4.00 17.34 21.58
CA SER A 588 -2.94 18.33 21.88
C SER A 588 -1.66 17.69 22.42
N GLY A 589 -1.80 16.67 23.28
CA GLY A 589 -0.67 16.03 23.96
C GLY A 589 0.13 15.07 23.10
N LEU A 590 -0.32 14.74 21.88
CA LEU A 590 0.25 13.67 21.06
C LEU A 590 1.76 13.83 20.83
N PHE A 591 2.19 15.02 20.42
CA PHE A 591 3.59 15.32 20.11
C PHE A 591 4.43 15.68 21.34
N ALA A 592 3.84 15.66 22.54
CA ALA A 592 4.53 15.86 23.81
C ALA A 592 4.70 14.55 24.60
N LEU A 593 4.18 13.43 24.08
CA LEU A 593 4.28 12.12 24.72
C LEU A 593 5.75 11.70 24.87
N THR A 594 6.06 11.15 26.03
CA THR A 594 7.34 10.49 26.32
C THR A 594 7.12 9.03 26.63
N ALA A 595 8.18 8.23 26.52
CA ALA A 595 8.14 6.82 26.92
C ALA A 595 7.72 6.63 28.39
N VAL A 596 8.01 7.61 29.26
CA VAL A 596 7.66 7.57 30.69
C VAL A 596 6.14 7.67 30.87
N ASP A 597 5.47 8.54 30.11
CA ASP A 597 4.00 8.70 30.17
C ASP A 597 3.25 7.41 29.81
N LEU A 598 3.89 6.55 29.00
CA LEU A 598 3.32 5.32 28.50
C LEU A 598 3.63 4.07 29.34
N ARG A 599 4.42 4.22 30.42
CA ARG A 599 4.96 3.07 31.19
C ARG A 599 3.89 2.19 31.80
N ASP A 600 2.92 2.81 32.46
CA ASP A 600 1.96 2.10 33.29
C ASP A 600 0.63 1.83 32.57
N VAL A 601 0.54 2.17 31.28
CA VAL A 601 -0.68 1.97 30.49
C VAL A 601 -0.93 0.49 30.26
N GLN A 602 -2.02 -0.01 30.86
CA GLN A 602 -2.52 -1.36 30.69
C GLN A 602 -3.75 -1.37 29.78
N VAL A 603 -3.88 -2.39 28.95
CA VAL A 603 -5.09 -2.65 28.14
C VAL A 603 -5.68 -4.01 28.48
N TRP A 604 -6.99 -4.12 28.32
CA TRP A 604 -7.73 -5.35 28.56
C TRP A 604 -7.65 -6.30 27.36
N ARG A 605 -7.33 -7.56 27.62
CA ARG A 605 -7.27 -8.64 26.62
C ARG A 605 -8.08 -9.82 27.10
N GLU A 606 -8.84 -10.38 26.17
CA GLU A 606 -9.57 -11.62 26.40
C GLU A 606 -8.62 -12.81 26.26
N ALA A 607 -8.63 -13.71 27.24
CA ALA A 607 -7.89 -14.96 27.18
C ALA A 607 -8.45 -15.86 26.07
N ALA A 608 -7.57 -16.36 25.21
CA ALA A 608 -7.98 -17.20 24.09
C ALA A 608 -8.24 -18.64 24.54
N ILE A 609 -9.26 -19.29 23.97
CA ILE A 609 -9.40 -20.75 24.04
C ILE A 609 -8.57 -21.36 22.91
N VAL A 610 -7.66 -22.25 23.26
CA VAL A 610 -6.71 -22.89 22.34
C VAL A 610 -6.86 -24.40 22.43
N GLU A 611 -7.35 -24.99 21.35
CA GLU A 611 -7.46 -26.43 21.17
C GLU A 611 -6.09 -27.03 20.84
N VAL A 612 -5.68 -28.07 21.56
CA VAL A 612 -4.38 -28.73 21.39
C VAL A 612 -4.58 -30.12 20.78
N HIS A 613 -4.18 -30.29 19.52
CA HIS A 613 -4.18 -31.57 18.82
C HIS A 613 -2.81 -32.26 18.94
N GLU A 614 -2.80 -33.57 19.12
CA GLU A 614 -1.59 -34.37 18.87
C GLU A 614 -1.65 -34.94 17.45
N VAL A 615 -0.72 -34.50 16.59
CA VAL A 615 -0.54 -35.02 15.24
C VAL A 615 0.78 -35.77 15.18
N VAL A 616 0.80 -36.93 14.53
CA VAL A 616 2.04 -37.68 14.29
C VAL A 616 2.60 -37.26 12.94
N ASP A 617 3.84 -36.77 12.91
CA ASP A 617 4.49 -36.41 11.65
C ASP A 617 4.85 -37.66 10.81
N ALA A 618 5.27 -37.44 9.56
CA ALA A 618 5.65 -38.51 8.64
C ALA A 618 6.79 -39.42 9.16
N ASN A 619 7.54 -38.98 10.17
CA ASN A 619 8.63 -39.72 10.81
C ASN A 619 8.21 -40.39 12.13
N GLY A 620 6.91 -40.40 12.47
CA GLY A 620 6.40 -41.02 13.69
C GLY A 620 6.56 -40.17 14.96
N LYS A 621 6.96 -38.91 14.85
CA LYS A 621 7.14 -38.01 16.00
C LYS A 621 5.85 -37.26 16.29
N LYS A 622 5.41 -37.31 17.55
CA LYS A 622 4.24 -36.56 18.02
C LYS A 622 4.56 -35.06 18.04
N LYS A 623 3.78 -34.27 17.30
CA LYS A 623 3.78 -32.81 17.28
C LYS A 623 2.45 -32.31 17.85
N LYS A 624 2.53 -31.36 18.78
CA LYS A 624 1.33 -30.66 19.27
C LYS A 624 1.01 -29.51 18.33
N VAL A 625 -0.16 -29.53 17.73
CA VAL A 625 -0.72 -28.44 16.91
C VAL A 625 -1.72 -27.69 17.77
N ARG A 626 -1.62 -26.36 17.77
CA ARG A 626 -2.44 -25.48 18.62
C ARG A 626 -3.35 -24.66 17.71
N LYS A 627 -4.66 -24.73 17.92
CA LYS A 627 -5.67 -24.02 17.13
C LYS A 627 -6.48 -23.12 18.05
N ARG A 628 -6.53 -21.81 17.76
CA ARG A 628 -7.41 -20.90 18.49
C ARG A 628 -8.85 -21.14 18.05
N VAL A 629 -9.74 -21.45 19.00
CA VAL A 629 -11.16 -21.77 18.72
C VAL A 629 -12.11 -20.66 19.12
N GLY A 630 -11.69 -19.75 20.01
CA GLY A 630 -12.53 -18.62 20.40
C GLY A 630 -11.94 -17.75 21.51
N GLY A 631 -12.76 -16.83 21.99
CA GLY A 631 -12.54 -16.09 23.23
C GLY A 631 -13.18 -16.82 24.42
N SER A 632 -12.55 -16.73 25.59
CA SER A 632 -13.03 -17.41 26.81
C SER A 632 -14.07 -16.61 27.61
N GLY A 633 -14.28 -15.34 27.28
CA GLY A 633 -14.99 -14.38 28.13
C GLY A 633 -14.19 -13.95 29.38
N LEU A 634 -13.00 -14.49 29.62
CA LEU A 634 -12.12 -14.10 30.71
C LEU A 634 -11.13 -13.03 30.25
N TRP A 635 -10.93 -12.01 31.07
CA TRP A 635 -10.14 -10.84 30.74
C TRP A 635 -8.94 -10.67 31.66
N HIS A 636 -7.84 -10.16 31.13
CA HIS A 636 -6.65 -9.80 31.89
C HIS A 636 -6.04 -8.49 31.37
N GLN A 637 -5.19 -7.86 32.17
CA GLN A 637 -4.45 -6.66 31.77
C GLN A 637 -3.09 -7.03 31.17
N VAL A 638 -2.67 -6.28 30.15
CA VAL A 638 -1.31 -6.34 29.59
C VAL A 638 -0.75 -4.94 29.37
N PRO A 639 0.57 -4.75 29.52
CA PRO A 639 1.22 -3.48 29.16
C PRO A 639 1.05 -3.20 27.66
N ALA A 640 0.65 -1.98 27.31
CA ALA A 640 0.43 -1.59 25.92
C ALA A 640 1.73 -1.19 25.19
N PHE A 641 2.61 -0.47 25.88
CA PHE A 641 3.77 0.20 25.26
C PHE A 641 5.12 -0.26 25.79
N TRP A 642 5.14 -1.03 26.88
CA TRP A 642 6.37 -1.50 27.52
C TRP A 642 6.45 -3.02 27.51
N THR A 643 7.67 -3.54 27.49
CA THR A 643 7.89 -4.98 27.51
C THR A 643 7.48 -5.58 28.86
N ALA A 644 7.07 -6.85 28.85
CA ALA A 644 6.96 -7.61 30.09
C ALA A 644 8.32 -7.67 30.82
N PRO A 645 8.34 -7.78 32.16
CA PRO A 645 9.57 -7.91 32.95
C PRO A 645 10.45 -9.05 32.42
N THR A 646 11.66 -8.70 32.00
CA THR A 646 12.59 -9.62 31.34
C THR A 646 13.91 -9.68 32.10
N ALA A 647 14.39 -10.89 32.41
CA ALA A 647 15.70 -11.08 33.03
C ALA A 647 16.83 -10.72 32.07
N ALA A 648 17.77 -9.87 32.50
CA ALA A 648 18.89 -9.46 31.68
C ALA A 648 19.81 -10.65 31.36
N LYS A 649 20.31 -10.67 30.12
CA LYS A 649 21.27 -11.69 29.69
C LYS A 649 22.66 -11.31 30.17
N ARG A 650 23.43 -12.28 30.65
CA ARG A 650 24.83 -12.07 31.01
C ARG A 650 25.65 -11.92 29.73
N LEU A 651 26.52 -10.91 29.69
CA LEU A 651 27.40 -10.67 28.55
C LEU A 651 28.48 -11.76 28.47
N THR A 652 28.86 -12.11 27.24
CA THR A 652 29.99 -13.00 26.99
C THR A 652 31.32 -12.28 27.24
N ALA A 653 32.40 -13.04 27.45
CA ALA A 653 33.74 -12.48 27.64
C ALA A 653 34.18 -11.57 26.47
N LYS A 654 33.78 -11.92 25.23
CA LYS A 654 34.01 -11.12 24.03
C LYS A 654 33.31 -9.76 24.11
N GLN A 655 32.00 -9.77 24.42
CA GLN A 655 31.20 -8.54 24.52
C GLN A 655 31.68 -7.63 25.67
N LEU A 656 32.15 -8.20 26.78
CA LEU A 656 32.76 -7.43 27.88
C LEU A 656 34.07 -6.75 27.45
N ALA A 657 34.89 -7.42 26.66
CA ALA A 657 36.13 -6.85 26.13
C ALA A 657 35.86 -5.72 25.12
N GLU A 658 34.89 -5.90 24.23
CA GLU A 658 34.45 -4.86 23.27
C GLU A 658 33.90 -3.62 23.99
N ARG A 659 33.06 -3.82 25.01
CA ARG A 659 32.49 -2.71 25.80
C ARG A 659 33.56 -1.94 26.58
N ALA A 660 34.59 -2.64 27.08
CA ALA A 660 35.74 -2.01 27.74
C ALA A 660 36.55 -1.15 26.76
N GLN A 661 36.78 -1.63 25.52
CA GLN A 661 37.48 -0.88 24.48
C GLN A 661 36.74 0.41 24.09
N VAL A 662 35.42 0.34 23.90
CA VAL A 662 34.58 1.52 23.61
C VAL A 662 34.65 2.53 24.74
N ALA A 663 34.54 2.11 26.01
CA ALA A 663 34.64 3.02 27.15
C ALA A 663 36.00 3.74 27.25
N THR A 664 37.11 3.05 26.91
CA THR A 664 38.43 3.70 26.81
C THR A 664 38.54 4.68 25.66
N ALA A 665 37.88 4.43 24.52
CA ALA A 665 37.87 5.33 23.37
C ALA A 665 37.06 6.60 23.67
N THR A 666 35.88 6.48 24.28
CA THR A 666 35.04 7.63 24.66
C THR A 666 35.74 8.50 25.73
N ALA A 667 36.43 7.90 26.69
CA ALA A 667 37.20 8.63 27.69
C ALA A 667 38.40 9.40 27.09
N ALA A 668 38.96 8.92 25.97
CA ALA A 668 40.03 9.60 25.25
C ALA A 668 39.52 10.79 24.41
N GLU A 669 38.30 10.71 23.85
CA GLU A 669 37.67 11.80 23.09
C GLU A 669 37.14 12.93 24.01
N GLU A 670 36.67 12.62 25.22
CA GLU A 670 36.14 13.62 26.17
C GLU A 670 37.22 14.32 27.02
N GLY A 671 38.52 14.03 26.80
CA GLY A 671 39.62 14.70 27.50
C GLY A 671 39.71 14.41 29.00
N ILE A 672 39.19 13.26 29.46
CA ILE A 672 39.26 12.85 30.86
C ILE A 672 40.58 12.09 31.09
N GLY A 673 41.54 12.74 31.74
CA GLY A 673 42.88 12.18 31.97
C GLY A 673 42.90 10.87 32.82
N PRO A 674 43.99 10.07 32.75
CA PRO A 674 44.03 8.69 33.23
C PRO A 674 43.87 8.47 34.74
N ALA A 675 43.73 9.55 35.54
CA ALA A 675 43.75 9.51 36.99
C ALA A 675 42.38 9.27 37.66
N VAL A 676 41.26 9.32 36.92
CA VAL A 676 39.92 9.14 37.51
C VAL A 676 39.44 7.68 37.45
N VAL A 677 40.01 6.84 36.58
CA VAL A 677 39.55 5.46 36.34
C VAL A 677 40.00 4.47 37.43
N GLN A 678 40.98 4.81 38.28
CA GLN A 678 41.52 3.91 39.30
C GLN A 678 40.90 4.03 40.71
N SER A 679 39.98 4.97 40.97
CA SER A 679 39.38 5.12 42.32
C SER A 679 38.12 4.29 42.57
N ALA A 680 37.56 3.61 41.55
CA ALA A 680 36.37 2.76 41.70
C ALA A 680 36.70 1.28 42.03
N ARG A 681 37.88 1.01 42.61
CA ARG A 681 38.27 -0.30 43.15
C ARG A 681 38.73 -0.14 44.61
N GLY A 682 37.80 0.19 45.50
CA GLY A 682 38.10 0.26 46.93
C GLY A 682 36.87 0.44 47.79
N SER A 683 36.67 -0.49 48.73
CA SER A 683 35.73 -0.46 49.87
C SER A 683 34.24 -0.73 49.61
N ALA A 684 33.94 -1.97 49.22
CA ALA A 684 32.77 -2.66 49.77
C ALA A 684 33.17 -3.31 51.10
N SER A 685 33.03 -2.58 52.21
CA SER A 685 33.12 -3.14 53.55
C SER A 685 32.40 -2.24 54.54
N GLY A 686 31.16 -2.61 54.88
CA GLY A 686 30.55 -2.22 56.15
C GLY A 686 29.17 -1.59 56.06
N ILE A 687 28.14 -2.34 55.62
CA ILE A 687 26.77 -2.18 56.14
C ILE A 687 26.16 -3.58 56.26
N ARG A 688 25.95 -4.05 57.50
CA ARG A 688 25.11 -5.24 57.80
C ARG A 688 23.63 -4.87 57.64
N PRO A 689 22.75 -5.82 57.25
CA PRO A 689 21.35 -5.54 57.02
C PRO A 689 20.62 -5.38 58.35
N GLY A 690 19.93 -4.24 58.52
CA GLY A 690 18.84 -4.11 59.47
C GLY A 690 17.62 -4.85 58.91
N SER A 691 17.08 -5.75 59.72
CA SER A 691 15.88 -6.52 59.43
C SER A 691 14.61 -5.66 59.50
N SER A 692 14.05 -5.30 58.35
CA SER A 692 12.62 -5.03 58.16
C SER A 692 12.37 -4.74 56.68
N GLY A 693 11.41 -5.44 56.07
CA GLY A 693 11.09 -5.30 54.66
C GLY A 693 10.50 -3.94 54.32
N GLU A 694 11.11 -3.27 53.35
CA GLU A 694 10.48 -2.30 52.45
C GLU A 694 11.45 -2.07 51.28
N ALA A 695 11.06 -2.49 50.08
CA ALA A 695 11.84 -2.25 48.87
C ALA A 695 11.69 -0.78 48.45
N ALA A 696 12.73 0.02 48.68
CA ALA A 696 12.78 1.39 48.18
C ALA A 696 12.92 1.39 46.64
N VAL A 697 11.82 1.63 45.95
CA VAL A 697 11.77 1.99 44.52
C VAL A 697 12.35 3.41 44.40
N LEU A 698 13.42 3.58 43.61
CA LEU A 698 13.95 4.90 43.24
C LEU A 698 13.33 5.30 41.89
N PRO A 699 12.43 6.32 41.82
CA PRO A 699 11.68 6.59 40.59
C PRO A 699 12.45 7.35 39.49
N ASP A 700 13.56 8.03 39.81
CA ASP A 700 14.09 9.11 38.94
C ASP A 700 15.58 8.99 38.53
N ALA A 701 16.18 7.80 38.53
CA ALA A 701 17.54 7.66 38.01
C ALA A 701 17.55 7.72 36.47
N LYS A 702 18.35 8.64 35.88
CA LYS A 702 18.58 8.68 34.42
C LYS A 702 18.95 7.27 33.91
N PRO A 703 18.42 6.80 32.76
CA PRO A 703 18.57 5.42 32.31
C PRO A 703 20.05 4.93 32.21
N ALA A 704 20.96 5.81 31.81
CA ALA A 704 22.41 5.56 31.76
C ALA A 704 23.05 5.23 33.14
N PHE A 705 22.47 5.71 34.23
CA PHE A 705 22.96 5.47 35.60
C PHE A 705 22.57 4.07 36.13
N VAL A 706 21.65 3.38 35.47
CA VAL A 706 21.12 2.08 35.90
C VAL A 706 21.92 0.92 35.27
N ALA A 707 22.31 1.05 34.00
CA ALA A 707 23.13 0.05 33.30
C ALA A 707 24.55 -0.08 33.89
N SER A 708 25.13 1.02 34.40
CA SER A 708 26.45 1.03 35.04
C SER A 708 26.52 0.21 36.33
N ARG A 709 25.37 -0.05 36.98
CA ARG A 709 25.25 -0.87 38.19
C ARG A 709 25.36 -2.38 37.92
N TYR A 710 25.17 -2.80 36.67
CA TYR A 710 25.21 -4.21 36.25
C TYR A 710 26.08 -4.38 34.99
N PRO A 711 27.39 -4.12 35.07
CA PRO A 711 28.28 -4.10 33.90
C PRO A 711 28.43 -5.47 33.22
N GLU A 712 28.18 -6.55 33.96
CA GLU A 712 28.22 -7.93 33.46
C GLU A 712 26.96 -8.36 32.68
N TYR A 713 25.94 -7.50 32.63
CA TYR A 713 24.66 -7.78 32.00
C TYR A 713 24.37 -6.83 30.84
N ASP A 714 23.66 -7.37 29.86
CA ASP A 714 23.10 -6.62 28.74
C ASP A 714 21.82 -5.94 29.19
N VAL A 715 21.98 -4.74 29.76
CA VAL A 715 20.89 -3.85 30.17
C VAL A 715 20.83 -2.69 29.18
N PRO A 716 19.77 -2.60 28.36
CA PRO A 716 19.63 -1.52 27.40
C PRO A 716 19.63 -0.14 28.07
N ALA A 717 20.12 0.87 27.34
CA ALA A 717 20.30 2.20 27.90
C ALA A 717 18.98 2.86 28.32
N ASP A 718 17.85 2.53 27.67
CA ASP A 718 16.49 3.04 27.95
C ASP A 718 15.69 2.15 28.91
N ALA A 719 16.32 1.12 29.49
CA ALA A 719 15.65 0.15 30.36
C ALA A 719 15.56 0.62 31.82
N VAL A 720 14.50 0.18 32.50
CA VAL A 720 14.26 0.40 33.93
C VAL A 720 14.32 -0.96 34.65
N ILE A 721 15.19 -1.08 35.65
CA ILE A 721 15.25 -2.30 36.48
C ILE A 721 14.09 -2.29 37.47
N VAL A 722 13.23 -3.30 37.39
CA VAL A 722 12.02 -3.43 38.21
C VAL A 722 12.22 -4.36 39.41
N ARG A 723 13.12 -5.34 39.30
CA ARG A 723 13.50 -6.23 40.41
C ARG A 723 14.85 -6.89 40.12
N VAL A 724 15.40 -7.56 41.13
CA VAL A 724 16.62 -8.38 41.02
C VAL A 724 16.28 -9.79 41.45
N ASP A 725 16.48 -10.75 40.55
CA ASP A 725 16.26 -12.16 40.83
C ASP A 725 17.56 -12.77 41.38
N HIS A 726 17.47 -13.45 42.53
CA HIS A 726 18.60 -14.15 43.13
C HIS A 726 18.66 -15.59 42.62
N LYS A 727 19.62 -15.92 41.76
CA LYS A 727 19.80 -17.29 41.24
C LYS A 727 20.97 -17.97 41.94
N THR A 728 20.69 -19.07 42.64
CA THR A 728 21.72 -19.94 43.20
C THR A 728 22.31 -20.82 42.10
N THR A 729 23.61 -20.65 41.82
CA THR A 729 24.37 -21.51 40.92
C THR A 729 25.39 -22.33 41.71
N ARG A 730 26.05 -23.30 41.07
CA ARG A 730 27.13 -24.11 41.68
C ARG A 730 28.31 -23.28 42.21
N THR A 731 28.43 -22.02 41.80
CA THR A 731 29.53 -21.11 42.15
C THR A 731 29.14 -20.01 43.14
N GLY A 732 27.88 -19.96 43.60
CA GLY A 732 27.37 -18.95 44.53
C GLY A 732 25.99 -18.41 44.17
N VAL A 733 25.51 -17.40 44.90
CA VAL A 733 24.27 -16.66 44.56
C VAL A 733 24.65 -15.53 43.60
N THR A 734 23.96 -15.46 42.45
CA THR A 734 24.15 -14.40 41.45
C THR A 734 22.89 -13.55 41.36
N ASP A 735 23.08 -12.24 41.40
CA ASP A 735 22.02 -11.25 41.21
C ASP A 735 21.79 -11.01 39.72
N VAL A 736 20.58 -11.26 39.24
CA VAL A 736 20.17 -11.06 37.84
C VAL A 736 19.17 -9.91 37.78
N PRO A 737 19.51 -8.76 37.17
CA PRO A 737 18.57 -7.66 37.05
C PRO A 737 17.45 -8.03 36.08
N VAL A 738 16.20 -7.74 36.47
CA VAL A 738 15.01 -7.86 35.63
C VAL A 738 14.56 -6.47 35.25
N TYR A 739 14.42 -6.23 33.94
CA TYR A 739 14.11 -4.93 33.40
C TYR A 739 12.84 -4.93 32.57
N ILE A 740 12.26 -3.73 32.45
CA ILE A 740 11.28 -3.38 31.43
C ILE A 740 11.87 -2.25 30.58
N ARG A 741 11.44 -2.13 29.34
CA ARG A 741 11.78 -1.01 28.47
C ARG A 741 10.63 -0.71 27.51
N PRO A 742 10.62 0.44 26.82
CA PRO A 742 9.67 0.67 25.75
C PRO A 742 9.71 -0.47 24.72
N GLY A 743 8.57 -0.85 24.16
CA GLY A 743 8.52 -1.84 23.09
C GLY A 743 9.26 -1.35 21.83
N GLU A 744 9.69 -2.27 20.97
CA GLU A 744 10.33 -1.90 19.70
C GLU A 744 9.38 -1.06 18.83
N ASN A 745 8.12 -1.48 18.72
CA ASN A 745 7.09 -0.73 18.02
C ASN A 745 6.84 0.65 18.64
N THR A 746 6.97 0.78 19.97
CA THR A 746 6.81 2.07 20.67
C THR A 746 7.95 3.03 20.37
N ARG A 747 9.20 2.54 20.30
CA ARG A 747 10.33 3.36 19.86
C ARG A 747 10.13 3.88 18.45
N LYS A 748 9.82 2.97 17.51
CA LYS A 748 9.53 3.34 16.12
C LYS A 748 8.38 4.33 15.99
N MET A 749 7.31 4.16 16.79
CA MET A 749 6.21 5.12 16.85
C MET A 749 6.69 6.53 17.23
N PHE A 750 7.61 6.66 18.19
CA PHE A 750 8.18 7.96 18.55
C PHE A 750 9.06 8.54 17.43
N ASP A 751 9.87 7.70 16.77
CA ASP A 751 10.67 8.14 15.61
C ASP A 751 9.78 8.68 14.48
N GLU A 752 8.66 8.03 14.19
CA GLU A 752 7.68 8.50 13.21
C GLU A 752 6.91 9.75 13.67
N MET A 753 6.62 9.88 14.97
CA MET A 753 6.04 11.11 15.53
C MET A 753 6.97 12.31 15.34
N ASP A 754 8.28 12.12 15.47
CA ASP A 754 9.24 13.19 15.25
C ASP A 754 9.33 13.59 13.76
N LYS A 755 9.27 12.63 12.83
CA LYS A 755 9.15 12.92 11.40
C LYS A 755 7.85 13.68 11.07
N ALA A 756 6.74 13.27 11.69
CA ALA A 756 5.42 13.88 11.47
C ALA A 756 5.34 15.36 11.87
N ARG A 757 6.26 15.86 12.71
CA ARG A 757 6.39 17.30 13.03
C ARG A 757 6.66 18.15 11.78
N HIS A 758 7.30 17.56 10.77
CA HIS A 758 7.70 18.23 9.53
C HIS A 758 6.79 17.85 8.34
N ALA A 759 5.57 17.39 8.62
CA ALA A 759 4.64 17.00 7.56
C ALA A 759 4.07 18.19 6.79
N ASP A 760 3.82 17.99 5.50
CA ASP A 760 3.18 18.98 4.63
C ASP A 760 1.91 19.58 5.24
N LEU A 761 1.66 20.86 4.98
CA LEU A 761 0.47 21.57 5.46
C LEU A 761 -0.85 20.85 5.16
N TRP A 762 -0.98 20.22 3.99
CA TRP A 762 -2.20 19.48 3.64
C TRP A 762 -2.43 18.26 4.55
N ARG A 763 -1.36 17.60 5.04
CA ARG A 763 -1.43 16.49 5.98
C ARG A 763 -1.88 16.98 7.35
N VAL A 764 -1.38 18.14 7.78
CA VAL A 764 -1.83 18.83 9.00
C VAL A 764 -3.33 19.11 8.94
N LEU A 765 -3.84 19.66 7.83
CA LEU A 765 -5.27 19.93 7.65
C LEU A 765 -6.14 18.67 7.71
N VAL A 766 -5.68 17.55 7.15
CA VAL A 766 -6.39 16.27 7.26
C VAL A 766 -6.36 15.77 8.71
N ALA A 767 -5.23 15.91 9.40
CA ALA A 767 -5.06 15.49 10.79
C ALA A 767 -5.99 16.22 11.77
N LEU A 768 -6.31 17.50 11.52
CA LEU A 768 -7.28 18.28 12.29
C LEU A 768 -8.72 17.71 12.23
N SER A 769 -8.97 16.71 11.40
CA SER A 769 -10.26 16.01 11.29
C SER A 769 -11.44 16.95 11.00
N ILE A 770 -11.18 18.03 10.27
CA ILE A 770 -12.20 19.01 9.85
C ILE A 770 -13.27 18.29 9.01
N ARG A 771 -14.53 18.57 9.31
CA ARG A 771 -15.66 17.90 8.65
C ARG A 771 -15.63 18.17 7.14
N ARG A 772 -15.89 17.11 6.34
CA ARG A 772 -15.88 17.10 4.86
C ARG A 772 -14.53 17.43 4.21
N LEU A 773 -13.49 17.71 4.98
CA LEU A 773 -12.16 17.99 4.45
C LEU A 773 -11.39 16.68 4.29
N GLY A 774 -11.31 16.19 3.05
CA GLY A 774 -10.49 15.03 2.67
C GLY A 774 -9.15 15.45 2.06
N PRO A 775 -8.21 14.50 1.85
CA PRO A 775 -6.89 14.79 1.30
C PRO A 775 -6.87 15.59 -0.01
N PRO A 776 -7.71 15.30 -1.03
CA PRO A 776 -7.67 16.08 -2.28
C PRO A 776 -7.99 17.55 -2.06
N THR A 777 -9.02 17.84 -1.27
CA THR A 777 -9.44 19.21 -0.97
C THR A 777 -8.46 19.90 -0.01
N ALA A 778 -7.89 19.18 0.95
CA ALA A 778 -6.85 19.71 1.83
C ALA A 778 -5.61 20.14 1.05
N ARG A 779 -5.21 19.40 0.01
CA ARG A 779 -4.10 19.78 -0.88
C ARG A 779 -4.40 21.07 -1.65
N LEU A 780 -5.62 21.18 -2.20
CA LEU A 780 -6.05 22.40 -2.90
C LEU A 780 -6.00 23.63 -1.98
N ILE A 781 -6.52 23.49 -0.75
CA ILE A 781 -6.51 24.58 0.24
C ILE A 781 -5.08 24.92 0.67
N ALA A 782 -4.26 23.92 1.01
CA ALA A 782 -2.88 24.13 1.42
C ALA A 782 -2.04 24.80 0.33
N SER A 783 -2.18 24.34 -0.93
CA SER A 783 -1.48 24.90 -2.09
C SER A 783 -1.92 26.34 -2.38
N ALA A 784 -3.22 26.63 -2.31
CA ALA A 784 -3.73 27.98 -2.59
C ALA A 784 -3.42 29.00 -1.50
N MET A 785 -3.34 28.56 -0.23
CA MET A 785 -3.21 29.46 0.93
C MET A 785 -1.78 29.52 1.49
N GLY A 786 -0.94 28.52 1.23
CA GLY A 786 0.50 28.49 1.50
C GLY A 786 0.92 28.36 2.98
N SER A 787 0.06 28.72 3.94
CA SER A 787 0.36 28.63 5.37
C SER A 787 -0.89 28.37 6.22
N LEU A 788 -0.69 27.78 7.40
CA LEU A 788 -1.77 27.55 8.35
C LEU A 788 -2.40 28.88 8.83
N GLY A 789 -1.59 29.92 9.03
CA GLY A 789 -2.09 31.24 9.42
C GLY A 789 -2.95 31.90 8.35
N ALA A 790 -2.66 31.71 7.06
CA ALA A 790 -3.51 32.20 5.98
C ALA A 790 -4.87 31.47 5.96
N ILE A 791 -4.87 30.15 6.20
CA ILE A 791 -6.08 29.34 6.26
C ILE A 791 -6.95 29.72 7.46
N GLU A 792 -6.34 29.94 8.62
CA GLU A 792 -7.03 30.34 9.85
C GLU A 792 -7.82 31.66 9.67
N ASN A 793 -7.28 32.58 8.88
CA ASN A 793 -7.87 33.90 8.60
C ASN A 793 -8.73 33.94 7.33
N ALA A 794 -8.89 32.82 6.61
CA ALA A 794 -9.63 32.78 5.36
C ALA A 794 -11.14 32.99 5.57
N THR A 795 -11.78 33.68 4.61
CA THR A 795 -13.24 33.78 4.56
C THR A 795 -13.86 32.62 3.78
N VAL A 796 -15.19 32.43 3.87
CA VAL A 796 -15.90 31.42 3.07
C VAL A 796 -15.74 31.71 1.58
N GLU A 797 -15.74 32.99 1.22
CA GLU A 797 -15.53 33.48 -0.14
C GLU A 797 -14.12 33.15 -0.66
N ASP A 798 -13.09 33.34 0.16
CA ASP A 798 -11.71 33.03 -0.22
C ASP A 798 -11.53 31.54 -0.52
N LEU A 799 -12.08 30.67 0.34
CA LEU A 799 -12.00 29.23 0.16
C LEU A 799 -12.85 28.74 -1.01
N THR A 800 -14.05 29.29 -1.22
CA THR A 800 -14.93 28.92 -2.34
C THR A 800 -14.39 29.39 -3.69
N ALA A 801 -13.46 30.36 -3.71
CA ALA A 801 -12.77 30.77 -4.93
C ALA A 801 -11.74 29.72 -5.42
N ILE A 802 -11.43 28.69 -4.62
CA ILE A 802 -10.52 27.61 -4.99
C ILE A 802 -11.30 26.55 -5.79
N ASP A 803 -10.84 26.28 -7.02
CA ASP A 803 -11.45 25.28 -7.91
C ASP A 803 -11.45 23.89 -7.23
N GLY A 804 -12.63 23.33 -6.97
CA GLY A 804 -12.80 22.08 -6.24
C GLY A 804 -13.18 22.21 -4.76
N VAL A 805 -13.31 23.43 -4.22
CA VAL A 805 -13.80 23.69 -2.85
C VAL A 805 -15.22 24.25 -2.91
N GLY A 806 -16.21 23.45 -2.48
CA GLY A 806 -17.60 23.88 -2.40
C GLY A 806 -17.92 24.67 -1.11
N PRO A 807 -19.06 25.40 -1.08
CA PRO A 807 -19.45 26.26 0.04
C PRO A 807 -19.60 25.50 1.36
N GLU A 808 -20.12 24.27 1.35
CA GLU A 808 -20.24 23.46 2.57
C GLU A 808 -18.88 23.12 3.21
N ILE A 809 -17.84 22.92 2.39
CA ILE A 809 -16.49 22.63 2.87
C ILE A 809 -15.85 23.91 3.40
N ALA A 810 -15.97 25.01 2.63
CA ALA A 810 -15.50 26.32 3.04
C ALA A 810 -16.08 26.74 4.40
N GLU A 811 -17.40 26.63 4.58
CA GLU A 811 -18.06 26.87 5.88
C GLU A 811 -17.55 25.94 6.98
N SER A 812 -17.33 24.65 6.68
CA SER A 812 -16.82 23.70 7.67
C SER A 812 -15.42 24.06 8.16
N VAL A 813 -14.55 24.52 7.26
CA VAL A 813 -13.19 24.98 7.58
C VAL A 813 -13.24 26.27 8.40
N VAL A 814 -13.97 27.28 7.92
CA VAL A 814 -14.09 28.59 8.60
C VAL A 814 -14.69 28.42 9.99
N ASN A 815 -15.77 27.66 10.14
CA ASN A 815 -16.40 27.43 11.45
C ASN A 815 -15.49 26.66 12.41
N TRP A 816 -14.66 25.76 11.89
CA TRP A 816 -13.71 25.01 12.72
C TRP A 816 -12.65 25.95 13.32
N PHE A 817 -12.02 26.79 12.50
CA PHE A 817 -11.02 27.77 12.95
C PHE A 817 -11.64 28.92 13.75
N ALA A 818 -12.85 29.35 13.42
CA ALA A 818 -13.57 30.36 14.19
C ALA A 818 -13.75 29.93 15.64
N ALA A 819 -14.19 28.69 15.86
CA ALA A 819 -14.36 28.22 17.21
C ALA A 819 -13.04 27.78 17.87
N ALA A 820 -11.98 27.45 17.11
CA ALA A 820 -10.63 27.29 17.66
C ALA A 820 -10.05 28.60 18.25
N ARG A 821 -10.55 29.77 17.83
CA ARG A 821 -10.19 31.08 18.40
C ARG A 821 -10.90 31.39 19.71
N GLU A 822 -12.00 30.70 20.02
CA GLU A 822 -12.72 30.91 21.28
C GLU A 822 -11.82 30.53 22.47
N PRO A 823 -11.72 31.38 23.51
CA PRO A 823 -10.91 31.07 24.68
C PRO A 823 -11.35 29.76 25.36
N GLY A 824 -10.40 28.84 25.55
CA GLY A 824 -10.65 27.54 26.19
C GLY A 824 -11.23 26.46 25.27
N ASP A 825 -11.34 26.69 23.96
CA ASP A 825 -11.72 25.63 23.02
C ASP A 825 -10.54 24.66 22.76
N TRP A 826 -10.81 23.36 22.87
CA TRP A 826 -9.83 22.29 22.71
C TRP A 826 -9.13 22.28 21.35
N ARG A 827 -9.76 22.79 20.28
CA ARG A 827 -9.13 22.91 18.95
C ARG A 827 -8.02 23.93 18.96
N GLY A 828 -8.25 25.07 19.61
CA GLY A 828 -7.24 26.10 19.78
C GLY A 828 -6.08 25.61 20.64
N GLU A 829 -6.36 24.86 21.71
CA GLU A 829 -5.33 24.22 22.53
C GLU A 829 -4.48 23.23 21.72
N THR A 830 -5.14 22.43 20.88
CA THR A 830 -4.48 21.47 19.98
C THR A 830 -3.56 22.17 19.00
N LEU A 831 -4.04 23.22 18.31
CA LEU A 831 -3.22 24.02 17.38
C LEU A 831 -1.99 24.61 18.07
N ARG A 832 -2.15 25.23 19.24
CA ARG A 832 -1.04 25.84 19.99
C ARG A 832 -0.02 24.79 20.43
N ALA A 833 -0.48 23.65 20.94
CA ALA A 833 0.41 22.56 21.36
C ALA A 833 1.19 21.99 20.17
N TRP A 834 0.53 21.78 19.04
CA TRP A 834 1.15 21.28 17.81
C TRP A 834 2.16 22.28 17.23
N GLN A 835 1.82 23.57 17.16
CA GLN A 835 2.75 24.61 16.73
C GLN A 835 3.97 24.72 17.66
N ALA A 836 3.77 24.64 18.98
CA ALA A 836 4.88 24.60 19.95
C ALA A 836 5.77 23.36 19.78
N ALA A 837 5.20 22.28 19.27
CA ALA A 837 5.88 21.03 18.93
C ALA A 837 6.52 21.03 17.52
N GLY A 838 6.41 22.13 16.76
CA GLY A 838 6.98 22.30 15.41
C GLY A 838 6.02 21.95 14.26
N VAL A 839 4.83 21.44 14.54
CA VAL A 839 3.87 20.97 13.52
C VAL A 839 3.20 22.14 12.81
N GLY A 840 3.24 22.14 11.47
CA GLY A 840 2.57 23.14 10.64
C GLY A 840 3.18 24.54 10.73
N VAL A 841 4.43 24.64 11.17
CA VAL A 841 5.21 25.90 11.25
C VAL A 841 5.90 26.22 9.91
N ASP A 842 6.17 25.19 9.10
CA ASP A 842 6.83 25.36 7.81
C ASP A 842 5.90 26.07 6.81
N VAL A 843 6.42 27.16 6.21
CA VAL A 843 5.81 27.77 5.02
C VAL A 843 6.06 26.81 3.87
N ALA A 844 5.04 26.51 3.06
CA ALA A 844 5.20 25.66 1.89
C ALA A 844 6.45 26.10 1.10
N GLU A 845 7.35 25.18 0.75
CA GLU A 845 8.55 25.50 -0.03
C GLU A 845 8.12 26.26 -1.29
N THR A 846 8.41 27.55 -1.31
CA THR A 846 8.18 28.38 -2.49
C THR A 846 9.09 27.85 -3.59
N SER A 847 8.51 27.59 -4.77
CA SER A 847 9.26 27.15 -5.95
C SER A 847 10.54 27.96 -6.14
N THR A 848 11.64 27.28 -6.50
CA THR A 848 12.93 27.90 -6.82
C THR A 848 12.89 28.72 -8.11
N LEU A 849 11.78 28.68 -8.85
CA LEU A 849 11.57 29.46 -10.05
C LEU A 849 11.38 30.95 -9.75
N PRO A 850 11.81 31.84 -10.66
CA PRO A 850 11.54 33.27 -10.56
C PRO A 850 10.04 33.54 -10.39
N GLN A 851 9.67 34.29 -9.35
CA GLN A 851 8.27 34.59 -8.99
C GLN A 851 7.68 35.70 -9.88
N THR A 852 7.72 35.48 -11.19
CA THR A 852 7.35 36.43 -12.24
C THR A 852 5.87 36.81 -12.24
N LEU A 853 5.02 35.97 -11.65
CA LEU A 853 3.57 36.15 -11.60
C LEU A 853 3.04 36.51 -10.21
N ALA A 854 3.91 36.89 -9.28
CA ALA A 854 3.52 37.30 -7.94
C ALA A 854 2.39 38.35 -7.96
N GLY A 855 1.25 38.00 -7.34
CA GLY A 855 0.08 38.87 -7.24
C GLY A 855 -0.79 38.95 -8.51
N LYS A 856 -0.51 38.15 -9.54
CA LYS A 856 -1.30 38.08 -10.78
C LYS A 856 -2.28 36.92 -10.75
N THR A 857 -3.50 37.13 -11.24
CA THR A 857 -4.51 36.09 -11.44
C THR A 857 -4.65 35.76 -12.92
N VAL A 858 -4.38 34.52 -13.31
CA VAL A 858 -4.40 34.06 -14.70
C VAL A 858 -5.45 32.94 -14.86
N VAL A 859 -6.29 33.03 -15.89
CA VAL A 859 -7.28 32.00 -16.24
C VAL A 859 -6.88 31.36 -17.56
N VAL A 860 -6.84 30.03 -17.63
CA VAL A 860 -6.55 29.31 -18.88
C VAL A 860 -7.84 28.70 -19.44
N THR A 861 -8.11 28.90 -20.72
CA THR A 861 -9.29 28.39 -21.43
C THR A 861 -8.91 27.90 -22.83
N GLY A 862 -9.45 26.75 -23.24
CA GLY A 862 -9.05 26.06 -24.48
C GLY A 862 -7.89 25.08 -24.26
N SER A 863 -7.48 24.38 -25.33
CA SER A 863 -6.35 23.46 -25.37
C SER A 863 -5.09 24.20 -25.84
N LEU A 864 -3.96 23.97 -25.16
CA LEU A 864 -2.64 24.53 -25.50
C LEU A 864 -1.74 23.38 -25.99
N GLU A 865 -0.94 23.59 -27.05
CA GLU A 865 -0.11 22.53 -27.65
C GLU A 865 1.04 22.09 -26.72
N GLY A 866 1.57 22.99 -25.90
CA GLY A 866 2.66 22.75 -24.95
C GLY A 866 2.24 22.53 -23.50
N TYR A 867 0.97 22.77 -23.16
CA TYR A 867 0.48 22.63 -21.80
C TYR A 867 -0.82 21.84 -21.73
N SER A 868 -0.83 20.82 -20.86
CA SER A 868 -2.09 20.34 -20.31
C SER A 868 -2.74 21.44 -19.46
N ARG A 869 -4.05 21.37 -19.26
CA ARG A 869 -4.75 22.35 -18.40
C ARG A 869 -4.19 22.39 -16.99
N ASP A 870 -3.76 21.26 -16.46
CA ASP A 870 -3.18 21.15 -15.12
C ASP A 870 -1.73 21.63 -15.09
N SER A 871 -0.92 21.31 -16.11
CA SER A 871 0.46 21.83 -16.19
C SER A 871 0.52 23.34 -16.47
N ALA A 872 -0.47 23.91 -17.15
CA ALA A 872 -0.60 25.37 -17.28
C ALA A 872 -0.91 26.03 -15.93
N LYS A 873 -1.83 25.43 -15.15
CA LYS A 873 -2.16 25.90 -13.78
C LYS A 873 -0.93 25.80 -12.88
N GLU A 874 -0.21 24.69 -12.95
CA GLU A 874 1.01 24.44 -12.17
C GLU A 874 2.11 25.45 -12.53
N ALA A 875 2.38 25.68 -13.82
CA ALA A 875 3.36 26.67 -14.27
C ALA A 875 3.06 28.09 -13.77
N ILE A 876 1.78 28.46 -13.66
CA ILE A 876 1.33 29.74 -13.07
C ILE A 876 1.61 29.77 -11.57
N ILE A 877 1.26 28.70 -10.85
CA ILE A 877 1.40 28.59 -9.39
C ILE A 877 2.88 28.58 -8.99
N GLU A 878 3.73 27.83 -9.70
CA GLU A 878 5.16 27.76 -9.42
C GLU A 878 5.88 29.12 -9.56
N ARG A 879 5.30 30.06 -10.32
CA ARG A 879 5.85 31.42 -10.50
C ARG A 879 5.15 32.48 -9.67
N GLY A 880 4.38 32.06 -8.65
CA GLY A 880 3.73 32.94 -7.68
C GLY A 880 2.39 33.51 -8.13
N GLY A 881 1.85 33.03 -9.26
CA GLY A 881 0.56 33.46 -9.80
C GLY A 881 -0.61 32.64 -9.27
N LYS A 882 -1.81 33.23 -9.32
CA LYS A 882 -3.07 32.57 -8.99
C LYS A 882 -3.73 32.02 -10.27
N ALA A 883 -3.75 30.70 -10.42
CA ALA A 883 -4.47 30.05 -11.51
C ALA A 883 -5.97 29.93 -11.18
N ALA A 884 -6.81 30.78 -11.77
CA ALA A 884 -8.24 30.81 -11.48
C ALA A 884 -9.08 29.97 -12.45
N GLY A 885 -10.13 29.32 -11.94
CA GLY A 885 -11.06 28.51 -12.74
C GLY A 885 -12.10 29.32 -13.51
N SER A 886 -12.35 30.58 -13.12
CA SER A 886 -13.38 31.45 -13.68
C SER A 886 -12.87 32.88 -13.89
N VAL A 887 -13.41 33.56 -14.90
CA VAL A 887 -13.07 34.96 -15.20
C VAL A 887 -13.86 35.92 -14.30
N SER A 888 -13.18 36.84 -13.63
CA SER A 888 -13.77 37.85 -12.75
C SER A 888 -13.08 39.21 -12.95
N LYS A 889 -13.60 40.30 -12.37
CA LYS A 889 -12.94 41.63 -12.39
C LYS A 889 -11.53 41.65 -11.75
N LYS A 890 -11.17 40.62 -10.99
CA LYS A 890 -9.84 40.47 -10.37
C LYS A 890 -8.87 39.64 -11.23
N THR A 891 -9.31 39.14 -12.39
CA THR A 891 -8.46 38.38 -13.31
C THR A 891 -7.57 39.36 -14.09
N ASP A 892 -6.25 39.16 -14.05
CA ASP A 892 -5.28 39.99 -14.78
C ASP A 892 -5.16 39.56 -16.24
N TYR A 893 -5.14 38.25 -16.51
CA TYR A 893 -4.94 37.70 -17.85
C TYR A 893 -5.81 36.46 -18.10
N VAL A 894 -6.26 36.29 -19.34
CA VAL A 894 -6.95 35.08 -19.80
C VAL A 894 -6.17 34.46 -20.97
N VAL A 895 -5.61 33.27 -20.78
CA VAL A 895 -4.90 32.53 -21.82
C VAL A 895 -5.90 31.74 -22.63
N VAL A 896 -5.90 31.95 -23.94
CA VAL A 896 -6.88 31.42 -24.90
C VAL A 896 -6.17 30.47 -25.86
N GLY A 897 -6.45 29.17 -25.70
CA GLY A 897 -6.03 28.10 -26.61
C GLY A 897 -7.12 27.70 -27.60
N GLU A 898 -6.88 26.65 -28.38
CA GLU A 898 -7.86 26.11 -29.33
C GLU A 898 -9.14 25.66 -28.61
N ASN A 899 -10.31 25.84 -29.25
CA ASN A 899 -11.62 25.53 -28.68
C ASN A 899 -11.97 26.28 -27.38
N ALA A 900 -11.48 27.52 -27.23
CA ALA A 900 -11.87 28.37 -26.09
C ALA A 900 -13.38 28.67 -26.07
N GLY A 901 -14.03 28.32 -24.96
CA GLY A 901 -15.48 28.46 -24.78
C GLY A 901 -15.93 29.76 -24.09
N SER A 902 -16.96 29.64 -23.25
CA SER A 902 -17.66 30.76 -22.57
C SER A 902 -16.79 31.70 -21.73
N LYS A 903 -15.57 31.31 -21.35
CA LYS A 903 -14.64 32.13 -20.57
C LYS A 903 -13.96 33.22 -21.40
N ALA A 904 -13.66 32.95 -22.67
CA ALA A 904 -13.13 33.96 -23.58
C ALA A 904 -14.16 35.07 -23.80
N ALA A 905 -15.42 34.70 -24.04
CA ALA A 905 -16.54 35.64 -24.13
C ALA A 905 -16.70 36.48 -22.85
N LYS A 906 -16.53 35.87 -21.67
CA LYS A 906 -16.62 36.60 -20.40
C LYS A 906 -15.43 37.54 -20.15
N ALA A 907 -14.24 37.20 -20.64
CA ALA A 907 -13.06 38.05 -20.59
C ALA A 907 -13.23 39.30 -21.45
N GLU A 908 -13.79 39.12 -22.65
CA GLU A 908 -14.12 40.21 -23.57
C GLU A 908 -15.14 41.18 -22.96
N GLU A 909 -16.22 40.66 -22.35
CA GLU A 909 -17.23 41.47 -21.66
C GLU A 909 -16.65 42.30 -20.51
N LEU A 910 -15.67 41.74 -19.79
CA LEU A 910 -15.04 42.38 -18.64
C LEU A 910 -13.80 43.20 -18.99
N GLY A 911 -13.40 43.27 -20.26
CA GLY A 911 -12.24 44.03 -20.74
C GLY A 911 -10.89 43.48 -20.25
N ILE A 912 -10.79 42.17 -20.04
CA ILE A 912 -9.61 41.52 -19.47
C ILE A 912 -8.66 41.09 -20.59
N PRO A 913 -7.36 41.39 -20.52
CA PRO A 913 -6.38 41.00 -21.54
C PRO A 913 -6.40 39.49 -21.85
N MET A 914 -6.61 39.16 -23.12
CA MET A 914 -6.58 37.79 -23.64
C MET A 914 -5.25 37.51 -24.32
N LEU A 915 -4.62 36.38 -24.01
CA LEU A 915 -3.28 36.00 -24.42
C LEU A 915 -3.32 34.73 -25.26
N ASN A 916 -2.50 34.67 -26.30
CA ASN A 916 -2.22 33.42 -27.00
C ASN A 916 -1.13 32.61 -26.28
N GLU A 917 -0.85 31.40 -26.77
CA GLU A 917 0.11 30.49 -26.15
C GLU A 917 1.55 31.03 -26.11
N ALA A 918 2.01 31.69 -27.18
CA ALA A 918 3.34 32.30 -27.21
C ALA A 918 3.48 33.43 -26.19
N GLN A 919 2.43 34.23 -26.03
CA GLN A 919 2.35 35.28 -25.01
C GLN A 919 2.25 34.71 -23.60
N PHE A 920 1.62 33.55 -23.42
CA PHE A 920 1.59 32.86 -22.13
C PHE A 920 2.99 32.39 -21.72
N ALA A 921 3.78 31.84 -22.64
CA ALA A 921 5.18 31.49 -22.38
C ALA A 921 6.01 32.72 -21.98
N GLN A 922 5.84 33.85 -22.69
CA GLN A 922 6.51 35.11 -22.35
C GLN A 922 6.07 35.66 -20.98
N LEU A 923 4.78 35.56 -20.65
CA LEU A 923 4.25 35.95 -19.36
C LEU A 923 4.88 35.13 -18.23
N LEU A 924 4.99 33.81 -18.41
CA LEU A 924 5.65 32.92 -17.44
C LEU A 924 7.14 33.25 -17.27
N GLU A 925 7.84 33.59 -18.35
CA GLU A 925 9.27 33.89 -18.30
C GLU A 925 9.59 35.28 -17.72
N ASN A 926 8.81 36.30 -18.09
CA ASN A 926 9.16 37.71 -17.87
C ASN A 926 8.20 38.46 -16.93
N GLY A 927 7.06 37.85 -16.56
CA GLY A 927 6.04 38.48 -15.72
C GLY A 927 5.25 39.61 -16.40
N SER A 928 5.50 39.84 -17.69
CA SER A 928 4.87 40.87 -18.51
C SER A 928 4.88 40.45 -19.99
N ILE A 929 4.02 41.11 -20.79
CA ILE A 929 3.88 40.94 -22.24
C ILE A 929 4.09 42.28 -22.92
#